data_AF-A0A9W4SCY0-F1
#
_entry.id   AF-A0A9W4SCY0-F1
#
_cell.length_a   1.000
_cell.length_b   1.000
_cell.length_c   1.000
_cell.angle_alpha   90.00
_cell.angle_beta   90.00
_cell.angle_gamma   90.00
#
_symmetry.space_group_name_H-M   'P 1'
#
loop_
_entity.id
_entity.type
_entity.pdbx_description
1 polymer ?
#
loop_
_entity_poly.entity_id
_entity_poly.type
_entity_poly.pdbx_seq_one_letter_code
_entity_poly.pdbx_strand_id
1 'polypeptide(L)'
;MTEEDYKKIVSFAIFPPINVARVGNSDDYYVVSEIPGVFVGGKAKKIEVIEGDPSFKFKDEKQRVRPQAARFRIYGYDENGNVVREIKLTDKNNSVDVNINWNVVLANKKAAHTQFVGIKTYDPEGPKRNEKWPHDRSTLMAISEQSLSSDDFKNTKLPTKEFKARVYRTNDPNSGQELYLGKMILEQEGSLIIVGGKGKSGSVKEGAYITEYANNDYWYDDTSDGSIDATVTITINEQSKELKNREDKSWVLVAPPKYAPGIPNIVSLYQVILETQHPPDAAENIEVEYYRDIRPIFEAICRISWVNKKAFIGHGIYKPGHFLNPDMEKRLKDNSKLEEGLRKGILGRVRIPKDIASEAEYYGQAYDYFMPILSGNDGDVRPGDPDKYLSVTGGQYLNLLNWAKGSFHVNEQNKPVEYYYQFDSNGTGRYPKYKKKIAGRSNEKEGYKEFEEIITNASLQVECLKKATLEWCVGGAFFPGIEMTFIAYDKDNFKFDFRINSNAFKPGDINAYMALPWQADFYECNTHWWPAQRPDEVITQKKLFEIMGREDNKIRLNDFKEWTRGFRNDDGPRGVPKWGDMDMVRAWDRLGFIVEKEIDHGIKLFTEIEHGNIYKETDVKEIVKHSDLEDLYELLQLALEIELTTIPPYLYALYSIKGHKDIGGKLKHLIRHVAAEEMLHASLVANLIVAIGRKPVFYSREAIPVYPNPLPHVKEGEIMVHLSKADVKTINTFIQIEAPDDLSPPKKPSIPLKRLRKQTPGDDVDVSEVSVDSIGDLYDTIKECFINFNDEIKYDTTFQLGPGMGYAPSTGTGKDGLTIIDNLIAAEKAIDLIKVQGEGSRAESEASHYQTFQKCLHLIKNASSEEYQCWPVITDPAKYLDKFPKDVLCISKAFDAAYCYLMLLLQNVWMYDNTEKRDFVMGGLPALMHGVLKPIAIKLAETPISAALHAGATFGYYEFTADKTPKQQLLCEVCKAKLKEIEEVVQKLPDVKLISQ
;
A
#
# COMPACT_ATOMS: atom_id res chain seq x y z
N MET A 1 -7.21 -40.33 -28.08
CA MET A 1 -5.96 -40.68 -28.74
C MET A 1 -6.28 -41.96 -29.43
N THR A 2 -6.31 -41.89 -30.75
CA THR A 2 -6.43 -43.09 -31.57
C THR A 2 -5.05 -43.77 -31.66
N GLU A 3 -5.01 -45.02 -32.10
CA GLU A 3 -3.72 -45.67 -32.43
C GLU A 3 -2.95 -44.90 -33.52
N GLU A 4 -3.68 -44.22 -34.42
CA GLU A 4 -3.11 -43.34 -35.44
C GLU A 4 -2.44 -42.10 -34.82
N ASP A 5 -3.09 -41.46 -33.84
CA ASP A 5 -2.49 -40.35 -33.07
C ASP A 5 -1.20 -40.82 -32.38
N TYR A 6 -1.23 -42.01 -31.74
CA TYR A 6 -0.06 -42.60 -31.08
C TYR A 6 1.10 -42.78 -32.05
N LYS A 7 0.85 -43.28 -33.26
CA LYS A 7 1.90 -43.46 -34.29
C LYS A 7 2.45 -42.13 -34.79
N LYS A 8 1.61 -41.10 -34.93
CA LYS A 8 2.02 -39.78 -35.44
C LYS A 8 2.84 -38.97 -34.44
N ILE A 9 2.49 -39.00 -33.15
CA ILE A 9 3.14 -38.14 -32.14
C ILE A 9 4.55 -38.65 -31.83
N VAL A 10 5.60 -37.91 -32.15
CA VAL A 10 7.01 -38.28 -31.87
C VAL A 10 7.68 -37.40 -30.83
N SER A 11 7.11 -36.23 -30.55
CA SER A 11 7.61 -35.27 -29.55
C SER A 11 6.44 -34.49 -28.93
N PHE A 12 6.73 -33.70 -27.89
CA PHE A 12 5.74 -32.82 -27.27
C PHE A 12 6.31 -31.42 -26.99
N ALA A 13 5.45 -30.45 -26.76
CA ALA A 13 5.80 -29.17 -26.15
C ALA A 13 4.71 -28.71 -25.16
N ILE A 14 5.10 -27.88 -24.20
CA ILE A 14 4.23 -27.34 -23.14
C ILE A 14 3.69 -25.97 -23.59
N PHE A 15 2.42 -25.67 -23.36
CA PHE A 15 1.82 -24.36 -23.68
C PHE A 15 1.01 -23.80 -22.52
N PRO A 16 0.96 -22.47 -22.33
CA PRO A 16 1.71 -21.43 -23.06
C PRO A 16 3.24 -21.49 -22.86
N PRO A 17 4.03 -20.88 -23.77
CA PRO A 17 5.48 -20.77 -23.60
C PRO A 17 5.91 -19.93 -22.42
N ILE A 18 5.21 -18.82 -22.23
CA ILE A 18 5.30 -17.98 -21.05
C ILE A 18 3.87 -17.76 -20.59
N ASN A 19 3.60 -18.09 -19.32
CA ASN A 19 2.31 -17.80 -18.70
C ASN A 19 2.52 -16.96 -17.43
N VAL A 20 1.45 -16.31 -16.96
CA VAL A 20 1.50 -15.38 -15.83
C VAL A 20 0.52 -15.79 -14.75
N ALA A 21 1.05 -16.14 -13.58
CA ALA A 21 0.31 -16.22 -12.34
C ALA A 21 0.41 -14.87 -11.61
N ARG A 22 -0.56 -14.54 -10.78
CA ARG A 22 -0.55 -13.31 -9.98
C ARG A 22 -0.78 -13.62 -8.51
N VAL A 23 -0.05 -12.91 -7.66
CA VAL A 23 -0.13 -13.08 -6.21
C VAL A 23 -1.53 -12.76 -5.67
N GLY A 24 -1.90 -13.39 -4.56
CA GLY A 24 -3.20 -13.23 -3.93
C GLY A 24 -3.23 -13.87 -2.54
N ASN A 25 -3.76 -13.18 -1.52
CA ASN A 25 -3.74 -13.66 -0.14
C ASN A 25 -4.88 -14.64 0.20
N SER A 26 -5.83 -14.89 -0.71
CA SER A 26 -6.85 -15.94 -0.56
C SER A 26 -6.27 -17.35 -0.75
N ASP A 27 -6.96 -18.34 -0.21
CA ASP A 27 -6.64 -19.77 -0.43
C ASP A 27 -7.31 -20.34 -1.68
N ASP A 28 -8.36 -19.65 -2.14
CA ASP A 28 -9.06 -19.88 -3.39
C ASP A 28 -8.35 -19.17 -4.55
N TYR A 29 -8.59 -19.56 -5.80
CA TYR A 29 -7.92 -18.99 -6.98
C TYR A 29 -8.81 -19.04 -8.22
N TYR A 30 -8.47 -18.27 -9.25
CA TYR A 30 -9.13 -18.35 -10.56
C TYR A 30 -8.10 -18.47 -11.69
N VAL A 31 -8.50 -19.11 -12.78
CA VAL A 31 -7.68 -19.26 -14.00
C VAL A 31 -8.10 -18.18 -15.01
N VAL A 32 -7.10 -17.52 -15.61
CA VAL A 32 -7.31 -16.53 -16.68
C VAL A 32 -7.83 -17.21 -17.96
N SER A 33 -8.43 -16.44 -18.87
CA SER A 33 -8.86 -16.99 -20.15
C SER A 33 -7.67 -17.44 -21.01
N GLU A 34 -7.87 -18.57 -21.69
CA GLU A 34 -6.95 -19.10 -22.71
C GLU A 34 -7.28 -18.57 -24.12
N ILE A 35 -8.26 -17.67 -24.24
CA ILE A 35 -8.70 -17.06 -25.50
C ILE A 35 -8.25 -15.59 -25.55
N PRO A 36 -7.50 -15.18 -26.59
CA PRO A 36 -7.15 -13.77 -26.79
C PRO A 36 -8.37 -12.85 -26.88
N GLY A 37 -8.28 -11.66 -26.29
CA GLY A 37 -9.32 -10.65 -26.18
C GLY A 37 -10.34 -10.90 -25.07
N VAL A 38 -10.21 -11.99 -24.31
CA VAL A 38 -11.16 -12.37 -23.25
C VAL A 38 -10.52 -12.18 -21.87
N PHE A 39 -11.21 -11.45 -21.00
CA PHE A 39 -10.76 -11.15 -19.64
C PHE A 39 -11.75 -11.62 -18.58
N VAL A 40 -11.26 -11.80 -17.36
CA VAL A 40 -12.06 -12.13 -16.18
C VAL A 40 -12.81 -10.90 -15.67
N GLY A 41 -14.08 -11.05 -15.31
CA GLY A 41 -14.93 -9.95 -14.80
C GLY A 41 -15.70 -9.17 -15.87
N GLY A 42 -15.85 -9.73 -17.09
CA GLY A 42 -16.67 -9.16 -18.17
C GLY A 42 -18.15 -9.58 -18.14
N LYS A 43 -19.02 -8.75 -18.75
CA LYS A 43 -20.47 -8.92 -19.03
C LYS A 43 -21.28 -9.92 -18.17
N ALA A 44 -21.89 -9.41 -17.09
CA ALA A 44 -23.09 -9.99 -16.49
C ALA A 44 -24.36 -9.54 -17.25
N LYS A 45 -25.25 -10.46 -17.60
CA LYS A 45 -26.57 -10.14 -18.19
C LYS A 45 -27.49 -9.55 -17.12
N LYS A 46 -28.16 -8.43 -17.47
CA LYS A 46 -29.25 -7.72 -16.78
C LYS A 46 -28.86 -6.93 -15.51
N ILE A 47 -28.78 -5.61 -15.68
CA ILE A 47 -29.00 -4.63 -14.60
C ILE A 47 -30.51 -4.42 -14.51
N GLU A 48 -31.20 -5.24 -13.72
CA GLU A 48 -32.22 -4.64 -12.84
C GLU A 48 -31.43 -4.21 -11.61
N VAL A 49 -31.57 -2.94 -11.23
CA VAL A 49 -30.85 -2.35 -10.10
C VAL A 49 -31.17 -3.16 -8.84
N ILE A 50 -30.27 -4.08 -8.51
CA ILE A 50 -30.06 -4.62 -7.18
C ILE A 50 -28.60 -4.28 -6.85
N GLU A 51 -28.38 -3.68 -5.69
CA GLU A 51 -27.05 -3.33 -5.22
C GLU A 51 -26.08 -4.51 -5.30
N GLY A 52 -24.92 -4.25 -5.92
CA GLY A 52 -23.64 -4.85 -5.52
C GLY A 52 -23.42 -6.35 -5.69
N ASP A 53 -23.34 -6.87 -6.92
CA ASP A 53 -22.36 -7.93 -7.20
C ASP A 53 -21.98 -7.99 -8.69
N PRO A 54 -20.70 -7.79 -9.08
CA PRO A 54 -20.22 -8.42 -10.30
C PRO A 54 -20.44 -9.94 -10.19
N SER A 55 -20.82 -10.63 -11.26
CA SER A 55 -20.97 -12.10 -11.20
C SER A 55 -19.68 -12.84 -10.81
N PHE A 56 -18.54 -12.14 -10.83
CA PHE A 56 -17.25 -12.62 -10.37
C PHE A 56 -16.69 -11.71 -9.27
N LYS A 57 -16.32 -12.30 -8.15
CA LYS A 57 -15.59 -11.65 -7.06
C LYS A 57 -14.10 -11.92 -7.19
N PHE A 58 -13.31 -10.85 -7.26
CA PHE A 58 -11.85 -10.96 -7.22
C PHE A 58 -11.35 -11.17 -5.79
N LYS A 59 -12.19 -10.92 -4.78
CA LYS A 59 -11.91 -11.18 -3.38
C LYS A 59 -12.82 -12.26 -2.82
N ASP A 60 -12.31 -13.02 -1.84
CA ASP A 60 -13.13 -13.98 -1.10
C ASP A 60 -14.00 -13.28 -0.05
N GLU A 61 -14.81 -14.05 0.68
CA GLU A 61 -15.71 -13.55 1.71
C GLU A 61 -14.99 -12.78 2.84
N LYS A 62 -13.69 -13.06 3.05
CA LYS A 62 -12.82 -12.38 4.01
C LYS A 62 -12.11 -11.16 3.41
N GLN A 63 -12.55 -10.70 2.23
CA GLN A 63 -11.94 -9.60 1.47
C GLN A 63 -10.48 -9.86 1.08
N ARG A 64 -10.04 -11.12 0.99
CA ARG A 64 -8.70 -11.48 0.52
C ARG A 64 -8.71 -11.64 -0.99
N VAL A 65 -7.72 -11.09 -1.68
CA VAL A 65 -7.57 -11.18 -3.14
C VAL A 65 -7.31 -12.63 -3.56
N ARG A 66 -8.13 -13.14 -4.48
CA ARG A 66 -7.92 -14.43 -5.14
C ARG A 66 -6.73 -14.33 -6.11
N PRO A 67 -5.67 -15.14 -5.95
CA PRO A 67 -4.61 -15.21 -6.95
C PRO A 67 -5.13 -15.65 -8.33
N GLN A 68 -4.53 -15.08 -9.37
CA GLN A 68 -4.68 -15.56 -10.74
C GLN A 68 -3.71 -16.73 -10.94
N ALA A 69 -4.22 -17.87 -11.39
CA ALA A 69 -3.43 -19.07 -11.65
C ALA A 69 -3.09 -19.20 -13.14
N ALA A 70 -1.88 -19.69 -13.41
CA ALA A 70 -1.38 -20.01 -14.75
C ALA A 70 -1.61 -21.50 -15.03
N ARG A 71 -2.34 -21.82 -16.11
CA ARG A 71 -2.57 -23.19 -16.58
C ARG A 71 -1.59 -23.55 -17.70
N PHE A 72 -1.06 -24.76 -17.66
CA PHE A 72 -0.17 -25.33 -18.65
C PHE A 72 -0.70 -26.66 -19.16
N ARG A 73 -0.58 -26.86 -20.48
CA ARG A 73 -1.06 -28.02 -21.24
C ARG A 73 0.09 -28.62 -22.05
N ILE A 74 -0.06 -29.87 -22.47
CA ILE A 74 0.93 -30.57 -23.30
C ILE A 74 0.33 -30.86 -24.67
N TYR A 75 1.05 -30.51 -25.73
CA TYR A 75 0.65 -30.78 -27.11
C TYR A 75 1.66 -31.73 -27.78
N GLY A 76 1.14 -32.74 -28.48
CA GLY A 76 1.92 -33.70 -29.25
C GLY A 76 2.16 -33.24 -30.68
N TYR A 77 3.33 -33.56 -31.22
CA TYR A 77 3.79 -33.14 -32.54
C TYR A 77 4.22 -34.33 -33.40
N ASP A 78 4.00 -34.20 -34.71
CA ASP A 78 4.51 -35.15 -35.70
C ASP A 78 5.98 -34.91 -36.06
N GLU A 79 6.56 -35.77 -36.91
CA GLU A 79 7.96 -35.68 -37.37
C GLU A 79 8.26 -34.41 -38.19
N ASN A 80 7.24 -33.81 -38.81
CA ASN A 80 7.35 -32.56 -39.56
C ASN A 80 7.21 -31.34 -38.65
N GLY A 81 6.92 -31.56 -37.38
CA GLY A 81 6.72 -30.54 -36.39
C GLY A 81 5.35 -29.86 -36.43
N ASN A 82 4.34 -30.49 -37.02
CA ASN A 82 2.96 -30.02 -36.95
C ASN A 82 2.29 -30.45 -35.63
N VAL A 83 1.46 -29.59 -35.06
CA VAL A 83 0.65 -29.91 -33.88
C VAL A 83 -0.37 -30.97 -34.25
N VAL A 84 -0.34 -32.12 -33.57
CA VAL A 84 -1.32 -33.20 -33.76
C VAL A 84 -2.55 -32.97 -32.88
N ARG A 85 -2.35 -32.86 -31.57
CA ARG A 85 -3.41 -32.68 -30.55
C ARG A 85 -2.83 -32.38 -29.17
N GLU A 86 -3.70 -31.96 -28.25
CA GLU A 86 -3.41 -32.00 -26.81
C GLU A 86 -3.29 -33.45 -26.32
N ILE A 87 -2.28 -33.70 -25.47
CA ILE A 87 -2.05 -34.96 -24.76
C ILE A 87 -2.68 -34.84 -23.36
N LYS A 88 -3.61 -35.75 -23.03
CA LYS A 88 -4.34 -35.78 -21.76
C LYS A 88 -4.19 -37.14 -21.08
N LEU A 89 -4.29 -37.19 -19.75
CA LEU A 89 -4.31 -38.44 -18.97
C LEU A 89 -5.57 -39.26 -19.23
N THR A 90 -6.71 -38.57 -19.33
CA THR A 90 -8.01 -39.19 -19.59
C THR A 90 -8.31 -39.12 -21.08
N ASP A 91 -7.96 -40.17 -21.81
CA ASP A 91 -8.41 -40.31 -23.18
C ASP A 91 -9.58 -41.29 -23.30
N LYS A 92 -10.56 -40.97 -24.17
CA LYS A 92 -11.84 -41.69 -24.26
C LYS A 92 -11.71 -43.15 -24.73
N ASN A 93 -10.50 -43.63 -25.02
CA ASN A 93 -10.18 -44.98 -25.44
C ASN A 93 -9.37 -45.69 -24.35
N ASN A 94 -9.95 -46.72 -23.73
CA ASN A 94 -9.34 -47.51 -22.64
C ASN A 94 -8.06 -48.29 -23.02
N SER A 95 -7.56 -48.17 -24.26
CA SER A 95 -6.38 -48.90 -24.77
C SER A 95 -5.08 -48.09 -24.70
N VAL A 96 -5.14 -46.80 -24.35
CA VAL A 96 -3.98 -45.91 -24.28
C VAL A 96 -3.83 -45.39 -22.85
N ASP A 97 -2.68 -45.61 -22.25
CA ASP A 97 -2.28 -45.07 -20.96
C ASP A 97 -1.24 -43.96 -21.15
N VAL A 98 -1.42 -42.83 -20.48
CA VAL A 98 -0.54 -41.65 -20.60
C VAL A 98 -0.04 -41.32 -19.21
N ASN A 99 1.28 -41.27 -19.05
CA ASN A 99 1.93 -40.82 -17.81
C ASN A 99 2.59 -39.46 -18.06
N ILE A 100 2.32 -38.51 -17.17
CA ILE A 100 2.92 -37.17 -17.20
C ILE A 100 3.54 -36.91 -15.84
N ASN A 101 4.83 -36.59 -15.84
CA ASN A 101 5.56 -36.13 -14.65
C ASN A 101 6.00 -34.68 -14.87
N TRP A 102 5.45 -33.76 -14.11
CA TRP A 102 5.79 -32.34 -14.14
C TRP A 102 6.92 -32.04 -13.17
N ASN A 103 7.91 -31.24 -13.61
CA ASN A 103 8.93 -30.66 -12.75
C ASN A 103 8.90 -29.13 -12.86
N VAL A 104 8.85 -28.46 -11.72
CA VAL A 104 8.73 -27.00 -11.63
C VAL A 104 9.75 -26.46 -10.63
N VAL A 105 10.44 -25.40 -11.03
CA VAL A 105 11.33 -24.63 -10.15
C VAL A 105 10.86 -23.19 -10.10
N LEU A 106 10.43 -22.70 -8.94
CA LEU A 106 10.14 -21.28 -8.71
C LEU A 106 11.26 -20.62 -7.92
N ALA A 107 11.62 -19.39 -8.28
CA ALA A 107 12.61 -18.64 -7.55
C ALA A 107 12.38 -17.13 -7.51
N ASN A 108 12.85 -16.49 -6.44
CA ASN A 108 13.00 -15.05 -6.29
C ASN A 108 14.48 -14.71 -6.01
N LYS A 109 15.07 -13.88 -6.87
CA LYS A 109 16.48 -13.45 -6.75
C LYS A 109 16.63 -11.93 -6.60
N LYS A 110 15.54 -11.19 -6.41
CA LYS A 110 15.57 -9.71 -6.34
C LYS A 110 16.57 -9.19 -5.33
N ALA A 111 16.59 -9.78 -4.13
CA ALA A 111 17.44 -9.32 -3.04
C ALA A 111 18.93 -9.56 -3.31
N ALA A 112 19.27 -10.54 -4.16
CA ALA A 112 20.64 -10.88 -4.53
C ALA A 112 21.12 -10.12 -5.79
N HIS A 113 20.24 -9.45 -6.52
CA HIS A 113 20.52 -8.89 -7.84
C HIS A 113 21.16 -7.49 -7.80
N THR A 114 21.61 -7.01 -8.95
CA THR A 114 22.01 -5.61 -9.15
C THR A 114 20.84 -4.66 -8.91
N GLN A 115 21.13 -3.47 -8.36
CA GLN A 115 20.15 -2.40 -8.21
C GLN A 115 19.58 -1.96 -9.56
N PHE A 116 18.27 -1.70 -9.59
CA PHE A 116 17.62 -1.15 -10.77
C PHE A 116 17.63 0.38 -10.71
N VAL A 117 18.27 1.02 -11.68
CA VAL A 117 18.41 2.48 -11.75
C VAL A 117 17.84 3.09 -13.03
N GLY A 118 17.09 2.30 -13.80
CA GLY A 118 16.60 2.66 -15.14
C GLY A 118 17.44 2.02 -16.26
N ILE A 119 16.80 1.72 -17.39
CA ILE A 119 17.42 0.97 -18.51
C ILE A 119 18.67 1.67 -19.08
N LYS A 120 18.67 3.01 -19.20
CA LYS A 120 19.78 3.76 -19.81
C LYS A 120 21.05 3.77 -18.96
N THR A 121 20.89 3.64 -17.65
CA THR A 121 21.97 3.70 -16.66
C THR A 121 22.21 2.33 -16.01
N TYR A 122 21.51 1.29 -16.47
CA TYR A 122 21.66 -0.05 -15.94
C TYR A 122 23.03 -0.62 -16.32
N ASP A 123 23.78 -1.04 -15.32
CA ASP A 123 25.06 -1.71 -15.46
C ASP A 123 24.97 -3.07 -14.75
N PRO A 124 25.08 -4.21 -15.44
CA PRO A 124 25.10 -5.54 -14.81
C PRO A 124 26.17 -5.69 -13.72
N GLU A 125 27.28 -4.96 -13.83
CA GLU A 125 28.40 -4.93 -12.87
C GLU A 125 28.25 -3.83 -11.81
N GLY A 126 27.15 -3.07 -11.86
CA GLY A 126 26.86 -1.99 -10.93
C GLY A 126 26.56 -2.45 -9.49
N PRO A 127 26.23 -1.50 -8.60
CA PRO A 127 25.97 -1.78 -7.19
C PRO A 127 24.89 -2.85 -7.01
N LYS A 128 25.15 -3.80 -6.12
CA LYS A 128 24.19 -4.86 -5.80
C LYS A 128 23.19 -4.40 -4.76
N ARG A 129 21.95 -4.89 -4.84
CA ARG A 129 21.06 -4.88 -3.66
C ARG A 129 21.72 -5.71 -2.57
N ASN A 130 21.56 -5.27 -1.33
CA ASN A 130 22.24 -5.82 -0.17
C ASN A 130 23.75 -5.92 -0.41
N GLU A 131 24.39 -4.85 -0.91
CA GLU A 131 25.83 -4.86 -1.19
C GLU A 131 26.65 -5.20 0.06
N LYS A 132 26.21 -4.69 1.22
CA LYS A 132 26.85 -4.92 2.53
C LYS A 132 26.31 -6.17 3.23
N TRP A 133 25.74 -7.12 2.50
CA TRP A 133 25.24 -8.37 3.08
C TRP A 133 26.38 -9.16 3.74
N PRO A 134 26.27 -9.50 5.04
CA PRO A 134 27.39 -10.10 5.78
C PRO A 134 27.54 -11.62 5.59
N HIS A 135 26.70 -12.25 4.76
CA HIS A 135 26.68 -13.69 4.55
C HIS A 135 26.84 -14.06 3.06
N ASP A 136 26.83 -15.36 2.76
CA ASP A 136 26.75 -15.85 1.38
C ASP A 136 25.52 -15.26 0.68
N ARG A 137 25.72 -14.64 -0.49
CA ARG A 137 24.63 -14.04 -1.28
C ARG A 137 23.61 -15.06 -1.75
N SER A 138 23.95 -16.36 -1.79
CA SER A 138 22.96 -17.43 -2.05
C SER A 138 21.80 -17.41 -1.04
N THR A 139 22.03 -16.91 0.19
CA THR A 139 21.00 -16.77 1.24
C THR A 139 19.96 -15.67 0.97
N LEU A 140 20.23 -14.79 0.00
CA LEU A 140 19.28 -13.77 -0.49
C LEU A 140 18.38 -14.31 -1.61
N MET A 141 18.60 -15.55 -2.07
CA MET A 141 17.82 -16.18 -3.13
C MET A 141 16.84 -17.18 -2.51
N ALA A 142 15.56 -17.07 -2.87
CA ALA A 142 14.54 -18.04 -2.51
C ALA A 142 14.30 -18.96 -3.70
N ILE A 143 14.62 -20.25 -3.60
CA ILE A 143 14.50 -21.23 -4.69
C ILE A 143 13.78 -22.47 -4.15
N SER A 144 12.79 -22.97 -4.88
CA SER A 144 12.04 -24.19 -4.51
C SER A 144 11.72 -25.01 -5.76
N GLU A 145 12.05 -26.29 -5.73
CA GLU A 145 11.76 -27.27 -6.79
C GLU A 145 10.74 -28.28 -6.28
N GLN A 146 9.73 -28.59 -7.11
CA GLN A 146 8.71 -29.58 -6.82
C GLN A 146 8.39 -30.39 -8.07
N SER A 147 7.88 -31.60 -7.86
CA SER A 147 7.38 -32.46 -8.93
C SER A 147 6.02 -33.08 -8.57
N LEU A 148 5.19 -33.29 -9.60
CA LEU A 148 3.92 -34.00 -9.51
C LEU A 148 3.80 -34.95 -10.69
N SER A 149 3.40 -36.19 -10.41
CA SER A 149 3.19 -37.23 -11.41
C SER A 149 1.71 -37.63 -11.48
N SER A 150 1.27 -38.13 -12.62
CA SER A 150 -0.03 -38.78 -12.76
C SER A 150 -0.25 -39.91 -11.75
N ASP A 151 0.82 -40.52 -11.23
CA ASP A 151 0.73 -41.53 -10.17
C ASP A 151 0.20 -40.96 -8.84
N ASP A 152 0.32 -39.66 -8.59
CA ASP A 152 -0.16 -39.03 -7.35
C ASP A 152 -1.69 -39.10 -7.23
N PHE A 153 -2.41 -39.29 -8.34
CA PHE A 153 -3.87 -39.52 -8.33
C PHE A 153 -4.28 -40.81 -7.61
N LYS A 154 -3.35 -41.75 -7.39
CA LYS A 154 -3.60 -42.96 -6.59
C LYS A 154 -3.91 -42.64 -5.13
N ASN A 155 -3.39 -41.51 -4.62
CA ASN A 155 -3.48 -41.14 -3.20
C ASN A 155 -4.44 -39.97 -2.94
N THR A 156 -4.70 -39.12 -3.94
CA THR A 156 -5.56 -37.93 -3.79
C THR A 156 -6.27 -37.60 -5.10
N LYS A 157 -7.47 -37.00 -5.02
CA LYS A 157 -8.22 -36.54 -6.21
C LYS A 157 -7.69 -35.22 -6.79
N LEU A 158 -6.83 -34.52 -6.06
CA LEU A 158 -6.26 -33.24 -6.46
C LEU A 158 -4.80 -33.13 -5.96
N PRO A 159 -3.84 -33.79 -6.63
CA PRO A 159 -2.42 -33.70 -6.26
C PRO A 159 -1.94 -32.25 -6.22
N THR A 160 -1.32 -31.87 -5.09
CA THR A 160 -0.88 -30.49 -4.82
C THR A 160 0.47 -30.50 -4.10
N LYS A 161 1.38 -29.60 -4.48
CA LYS A 161 2.65 -29.34 -3.80
C LYS A 161 2.86 -27.84 -3.63
N GLU A 162 3.46 -27.45 -2.51
CA GLU A 162 3.76 -26.05 -2.18
C GLU A 162 5.23 -25.73 -2.42
N PHE A 163 5.51 -24.53 -2.91
CA PHE A 163 6.86 -24.00 -3.08
C PHE A 163 7.19 -23.14 -1.85
N LYS A 164 7.90 -23.75 -0.91
CA LYS A 164 8.42 -23.07 0.29
C LYS A 164 9.92 -22.91 0.14
N ALA A 165 10.40 -21.69 0.37
CA ALA A 165 11.81 -21.33 0.42
C ALA A 165 12.09 -20.60 1.73
N ARG A 166 13.36 -20.23 2.00
CA ARG A 166 13.73 -19.46 3.19
C ARG A 166 14.58 -18.26 2.80
N VAL A 167 14.33 -17.14 3.48
CA VAL A 167 15.19 -15.94 3.46
C VAL A 167 15.73 -15.74 4.88
N TYR A 168 17.05 -15.62 5.03
CA TYR A 168 17.71 -15.68 6.33
C TYR A 168 17.72 -14.33 7.06
N ARG A 169 17.39 -14.34 8.36
CA ARG A 169 17.36 -13.13 9.22
C ARG A 169 18.67 -12.83 9.93
N THR A 170 19.47 -13.85 10.26
CA THR A 170 20.76 -13.72 10.95
C THR A 170 21.74 -14.86 10.57
N ASN A 171 22.90 -14.91 11.24
CA ASN A 171 23.91 -15.99 11.17
C ASN A 171 23.37 -17.38 11.62
N ASP A 172 22.19 -17.46 12.23
CA ASP A 172 21.61 -18.73 12.66
C ASP A 172 20.87 -19.40 11.48
N PRO A 173 21.25 -20.61 11.05
CA PRO A 173 20.51 -21.38 10.04
C PRO A 173 19.03 -21.61 10.38
N ASN A 174 18.65 -21.48 11.66
CA ASN A 174 17.28 -21.59 12.14
C ASN A 174 16.52 -20.26 12.14
N SER A 175 17.18 -19.13 11.86
CA SER A 175 16.56 -17.79 11.78
C SER A 175 15.82 -17.50 10.47
N GLY A 176 15.84 -18.44 9.53
CA GLY A 176 15.24 -18.28 8.20
C GLY A 176 13.72 -18.12 8.25
N GLN A 177 13.24 -16.97 7.77
CA GLN A 177 11.83 -16.73 7.49
C GLN A 177 11.41 -17.59 6.32
N GLU A 178 10.40 -18.44 6.51
CA GLU A 178 9.78 -19.16 5.41
C GLU A 178 9.09 -18.17 4.47
N LEU A 179 9.35 -18.31 3.18
CA LEU A 179 8.76 -17.55 2.09
C LEU A 179 7.96 -18.51 1.20
N TYR A 180 6.66 -18.25 1.08
CA TYR A 180 5.75 -19.04 0.25
C TYR A 180 5.72 -18.50 -1.18
N LEU A 181 6.36 -19.19 -2.12
CA LEU A 181 6.42 -18.76 -3.52
C LEU A 181 5.19 -19.17 -4.34
N GLY A 182 4.38 -20.10 -3.83
CA GLY A 182 3.16 -20.56 -4.49
C GLY A 182 2.86 -22.05 -4.29
N LYS A 183 2.03 -22.60 -5.17
CA LYS A 183 1.73 -24.04 -5.25
C LYS A 183 1.51 -24.51 -6.69
N MET A 184 1.78 -25.78 -6.93
CA MET A 184 1.42 -26.48 -8.16
C MET A 184 0.30 -27.49 -7.90
N ILE A 185 -0.63 -27.61 -8.84
CA ILE A 185 -1.78 -28.51 -8.77
C ILE A 185 -1.87 -29.27 -10.09
N LEU A 186 -2.00 -30.61 -10.02
CA LEU A 186 -2.21 -31.46 -11.19
C LEU A 186 -3.71 -31.72 -11.38
N GLU A 187 -4.21 -31.42 -12.57
CA GLU A 187 -5.62 -31.63 -12.94
C GLU A 187 -5.87 -33.03 -13.49
N GLN A 188 -7.12 -33.48 -13.43
CA GLN A 188 -7.51 -34.84 -13.83
C GLN A 188 -7.22 -35.13 -15.31
N GLU A 189 -7.23 -34.11 -16.15
CA GLU A 189 -6.87 -34.20 -17.57
C GLU A 189 -5.35 -34.23 -17.81
N GLY A 190 -4.53 -33.99 -16.79
CA GLY A 190 -3.06 -33.93 -16.88
C GLY A 190 -2.45 -32.54 -17.03
N SER A 191 -3.29 -31.51 -17.11
CA SER A 191 -2.87 -30.12 -17.14
C SER A 191 -2.32 -29.67 -15.78
N LEU A 192 -1.37 -28.74 -15.79
CA LEU A 192 -0.71 -28.22 -14.61
C LEU A 192 -1.19 -26.81 -14.29
N ILE A 193 -1.55 -26.54 -13.04
CA ILE A 193 -1.90 -25.21 -12.55
C ILE A 193 -0.79 -24.72 -11.61
N ILE A 194 -0.31 -23.50 -11.86
CA ILE A 194 0.58 -22.77 -10.95
C ILE A 194 -0.19 -21.62 -10.32
N VAL A 195 -0.24 -21.59 -9.00
CA VAL A 195 -0.76 -20.47 -8.21
C VAL A 195 0.43 -19.76 -7.55
N GLY A 196 0.50 -18.44 -7.68
CA GLY A 196 1.59 -17.64 -7.14
C GLY A 196 1.61 -17.50 -5.62
N GLY A 197 2.52 -16.67 -5.12
CA GLY A 197 2.64 -16.30 -3.71
C GLY A 197 1.40 -15.57 -3.14
N LYS A 198 1.46 -15.26 -1.86
CA LYS A 198 0.37 -14.62 -1.11
C LYS A 198 0.39 -13.09 -1.16
N GLY A 199 1.34 -12.48 -1.87
CA GLY A 199 1.54 -11.03 -1.94
C GLY A 199 2.19 -10.47 -0.67
N LYS A 200 2.89 -11.31 0.08
CA LYS A 200 3.58 -10.92 1.32
C LYS A 200 4.96 -10.36 1.01
N SER A 201 5.24 -9.22 1.63
CA SER A 201 6.56 -8.58 1.63
C SER A 201 6.95 -8.22 3.06
N GLY A 202 8.24 -8.18 3.33
CA GLY A 202 8.74 -7.83 4.65
C GLY A 202 10.24 -7.59 4.65
N SER A 203 10.76 -7.27 5.84
CA SER A 203 12.19 -7.09 6.06
C SER A 203 12.75 -8.18 6.97
N VAL A 204 13.98 -8.60 6.72
CA VAL A 204 14.75 -9.46 7.63
C VAL A 204 15.49 -8.68 8.72
N LYS A 205 15.54 -7.35 8.62
CA LYS A 205 16.16 -6.44 9.58
C LYS A 205 15.09 -5.55 10.24
N GLU A 206 15.08 -5.52 11.56
CA GLU A 206 14.20 -4.63 12.33
C GLU A 206 14.51 -3.15 12.02
N GLY A 207 13.45 -2.34 11.89
CA GLY A 207 13.56 -0.92 11.56
C GLY A 207 14.03 -0.60 10.14
N ALA A 208 14.09 -1.58 9.23
CA ALA A 208 14.31 -1.29 7.82
C ALA A 208 13.01 -0.82 7.16
N TYR A 209 13.00 0.44 6.72
CA TYR A 209 11.87 1.05 6.02
C TYR A 209 12.12 1.06 4.51
N ILE A 210 11.04 1.16 3.74
CA ILE A 210 11.13 1.45 2.31
C ILE A 210 11.50 2.93 2.17
N THR A 211 12.50 3.22 1.35
CA THR A 211 13.00 4.57 1.10
C THR A 211 13.16 4.88 -0.40
N GLU A 212 13.07 3.85 -1.24
CA GLU A 212 13.15 3.94 -2.70
C GLU A 212 12.12 3.02 -3.35
N TYR A 213 11.64 3.38 -4.55
CA TYR A 213 10.65 2.58 -5.28
C TYR A 213 11.12 1.17 -5.63
N ALA A 214 12.42 0.99 -5.92
CA ALA A 214 12.95 -0.26 -6.47
C ALA A 214 13.99 -0.98 -5.61
N ASN A 215 14.82 -0.27 -4.85
CA ASN A 215 16.01 -0.86 -4.23
C ASN A 215 16.01 -0.68 -2.71
N ASN A 216 15.38 -1.61 -2.00
CA ASN A 216 15.36 -1.57 -0.53
C ASN A 216 16.13 -2.76 0.04
N ASP A 217 17.28 -2.47 0.66
CA ASP A 217 18.09 -3.48 1.34
C ASP A 217 17.31 -4.10 2.51
N TYR A 218 17.60 -5.38 2.78
CA TYR A 218 16.99 -6.24 3.79
C TYR A 218 15.52 -6.64 3.51
N TRP A 219 14.92 -6.19 2.40
CA TRP A 219 13.56 -6.57 2.03
C TRP A 219 13.49 -7.87 1.23
N TYR A 220 12.35 -8.54 1.33
CA TYR A 220 11.94 -9.68 0.51
C TYR A 220 10.47 -9.52 0.10
N ASP A 221 10.09 -10.18 -0.99
CA ASP A 221 8.71 -10.37 -1.40
C ASP A 221 8.50 -11.80 -1.95
N ASP A 222 7.26 -12.20 -2.14
CA ASP A 222 6.89 -13.55 -2.60
C ASP A 222 6.50 -13.64 -4.09
N THR A 223 6.86 -12.62 -4.88
CA THR A 223 6.85 -12.77 -6.34
C THR A 223 7.96 -13.71 -6.79
N SER A 224 7.86 -14.28 -7.98
CA SER A 224 8.86 -15.21 -8.49
C SER A 224 8.77 -15.37 -10.01
N ASP A 225 9.73 -16.08 -10.58
CA ASP A 225 9.59 -16.68 -11.90
C ASP A 225 10.26 -18.05 -11.92
N GLY A 226 9.92 -18.87 -12.91
CA GLY A 226 10.37 -20.25 -12.87
C GLY A 226 10.16 -21.07 -14.12
N SER A 227 10.94 -22.14 -14.22
CA SER A 227 10.88 -23.07 -15.34
C SER A 227 9.83 -24.16 -15.09
N ILE A 228 9.08 -24.49 -16.14
CA ILE A 228 8.11 -25.58 -16.21
C ILE A 228 8.60 -26.62 -17.21
N ASP A 229 8.80 -27.84 -16.74
CA ASP A 229 9.24 -28.97 -17.56
C ASP A 229 8.37 -30.21 -17.29
N ALA A 230 8.43 -31.19 -18.20
CA ALA A 230 7.70 -32.43 -18.06
C ALA A 230 8.43 -33.62 -18.67
N THR A 231 8.08 -34.82 -18.23
CA THR A 231 8.37 -36.08 -18.91
C THR A 231 7.04 -36.73 -19.28
N VAL A 232 6.90 -37.17 -20.53
CA VAL A 232 5.64 -37.72 -21.06
C VAL A 232 5.89 -39.10 -21.64
N THR A 233 5.17 -40.09 -21.15
CA THR A 233 5.21 -41.46 -21.65
C THR A 233 3.82 -41.88 -22.11
N ILE A 234 3.70 -42.41 -23.32
CA ILE A 234 2.46 -42.96 -23.85
C ILE A 234 2.62 -44.46 -24.03
N THR A 235 1.67 -45.24 -23.50
CA THR A 235 1.66 -46.70 -23.55
C THR A 235 0.39 -47.18 -24.27
N ILE A 236 0.55 -48.04 -25.27
CA ILE A 236 -0.55 -48.70 -25.98
C ILE A 236 -0.23 -50.18 -26.14
N ASN A 237 -1.16 -51.08 -25.77
CA ASN A 237 -0.96 -52.54 -25.88
C ASN A 237 0.42 -53.01 -25.38
N GLU A 238 0.81 -52.58 -24.17
CA GLU A 238 2.12 -52.87 -23.52
C GLU A 238 3.37 -52.26 -24.20
N GLN A 239 3.22 -51.53 -25.31
CA GLN A 239 4.31 -50.77 -25.92
C GLN A 239 4.33 -49.35 -25.37
N SER A 240 5.45 -48.97 -24.73
CA SER A 240 5.66 -47.62 -24.17
C SER A 240 6.58 -46.79 -25.05
N LYS A 241 6.28 -45.50 -25.19
CA LYS A 241 7.11 -44.50 -25.85
C LYS A 241 7.22 -43.25 -24.99
N GLU A 242 8.43 -42.92 -24.57
CA GLU A 242 8.76 -41.63 -23.97
C GLU A 242 8.93 -40.58 -25.07
N LEU A 243 8.24 -39.45 -24.93
CA LEU A 243 8.32 -38.33 -25.85
C LEU A 243 9.37 -37.33 -25.37
N LYS A 244 10.12 -36.75 -26.30
CA LYS A 244 11.04 -35.65 -26.01
C LYS A 244 10.31 -34.31 -26.07
N ASN A 245 10.64 -33.41 -25.14
CA ASN A 245 10.26 -32.02 -25.26
C ASN A 245 11.04 -31.37 -26.41
N ARG A 246 10.35 -30.86 -27.43
CA ARG A 246 10.97 -30.31 -28.65
C ARG A 246 11.29 -28.82 -28.60
N GLU A 247 10.70 -28.06 -27.67
CA GLU A 247 10.70 -26.58 -27.68
C GLU A 247 11.26 -25.97 -26.39
N ASP A 248 12.10 -26.71 -25.66
CA ASP A 248 12.65 -26.28 -24.34
C ASP A 248 11.55 -26.14 -23.25
N LYS A 249 11.94 -25.75 -22.05
CA LYS A 249 11.05 -25.52 -20.91
C LYS A 249 10.09 -24.36 -21.19
N SER A 250 8.88 -24.45 -20.66
CA SER A 250 8.01 -23.27 -20.53
C SER A 250 8.39 -22.46 -19.31
N TRP A 251 7.85 -21.26 -19.18
CA TRP A 251 8.14 -20.37 -18.07
C TRP A 251 6.87 -19.81 -17.44
N VAL A 252 6.90 -19.62 -16.12
CA VAL A 252 5.86 -18.89 -15.39
C VAL A 252 6.45 -17.62 -14.78
N LEU A 253 5.73 -16.51 -14.93
CA LEU A 253 5.99 -15.26 -14.23
C LEU A 253 4.94 -15.13 -13.11
N VAL A 254 5.37 -14.94 -11.87
CA VAL A 254 4.49 -14.67 -10.73
C VAL A 254 4.57 -13.19 -10.40
N ALA A 255 3.56 -12.44 -10.85
CA ALA A 255 3.55 -10.98 -10.85
C ALA A 255 2.55 -10.38 -9.83
N PRO A 256 2.58 -9.05 -9.61
CA PRO A 256 1.52 -8.34 -8.90
C PRO A 256 0.11 -8.57 -9.49
N PRO A 257 -0.97 -8.33 -8.74
CA PRO A 257 -2.33 -8.41 -9.27
C PRO A 257 -2.56 -7.45 -10.45
N LYS A 258 -3.46 -7.81 -11.37
CA LYS A 258 -3.97 -6.92 -12.42
C LYS A 258 -5.29 -6.34 -11.95
N TYR A 259 -5.29 -5.11 -11.49
CA TYR A 259 -6.50 -4.50 -10.93
C TYR A 259 -7.50 -4.07 -12.01
N ALA A 260 -7.09 -3.94 -13.27
CA ALA A 260 -7.98 -3.65 -14.39
C ALA A 260 -7.91 -4.76 -15.47
N PRO A 261 -8.42 -5.98 -15.19
CA PRO A 261 -8.27 -7.14 -16.07
C PRO A 261 -8.83 -6.93 -17.48
N GLY A 262 -9.88 -6.11 -17.63
CA GLY A 262 -10.49 -5.78 -18.92
C GLY A 262 -9.88 -4.61 -19.69
N ILE A 263 -8.77 -4.04 -19.21
CA ILE A 263 -8.09 -2.92 -19.84
C ILE A 263 -6.71 -3.39 -20.33
N PRO A 264 -6.48 -3.44 -21.66
CA PRO A 264 -5.19 -3.85 -22.22
C PRO A 264 -4.18 -2.69 -22.20
N ASN A 265 -2.89 -3.03 -22.22
CA ASN A 265 -1.82 -2.06 -22.41
C ASN A 265 -1.73 -1.63 -23.88
N ILE A 266 -1.34 -0.40 -24.17
CA ILE A 266 -1.13 0.09 -25.55
C ILE A 266 -0.01 -0.71 -26.22
N VAL A 267 1.07 -0.92 -25.46
CA VAL A 267 2.18 -1.80 -25.82
C VAL A 267 2.12 -2.99 -24.86
N SER A 268 1.72 -4.15 -25.37
CA SER A 268 1.64 -5.38 -24.59
C SER A 268 2.95 -6.16 -24.63
N LEU A 269 3.20 -6.98 -23.62
CA LEU A 269 4.38 -7.84 -23.60
C LEU A 269 4.40 -8.81 -24.78
N TYR A 270 3.22 -9.31 -25.20
CA TYR A 270 3.08 -10.10 -26.42
C TYR A 270 3.64 -9.36 -27.64
N GLN A 271 3.24 -8.10 -27.85
CA GLN A 271 3.67 -7.34 -29.02
C GLN A 271 5.19 -7.12 -29.04
N VAL A 272 5.77 -6.83 -27.87
CA VAL A 272 7.21 -6.63 -27.74
C VAL A 272 7.98 -7.90 -28.05
N ILE A 273 7.62 -9.02 -27.43
CA ILE A 273 8.32 -10.29 -27.69
C ILE A 273 8.16 -10.72 -29.15
N LEU A 274 6.95 -10.55 -29.72
CA LEU A 274 6.69 -10.84 -31.14
C LEU A 274 7.64 -10.06 -32.04
N GLU A 275 7.75 -8.75 -31.86
CA GLU A 275 8.61 -7.90 -32.70
C GLU A 275 10.10 -8.09 -32.42
N THR A 276 10.49 -8.45 -31.20
CA THR A 276 11.88 -8.78 -30.88
C THR A 276 12.33 -10.06 -31.58
N GLN A 277 11.47 -11.09 -31.65
CA GLN A 277 11.77 -12.34 -32.35
C GLN A 277 11.59 -12.25 -33.87
N HIS A 278 10.61 -11.46 -34.29
CA HIS A 278 10.22 -11.27 -35.68
C HIS A 278 10.11 -9.77 -35.98
N PRO A 279 11.25 -9.07 -36.15
CA PRO A 279 11.24 -7.65 -36.47
C PRO A 279 10.39 -7.37 -37.71
N PRO A 280 9.62 -6.26 -37.72
CA PRO A 280 8.76 -5.93 -38.84
C PRO A 280 9.57 -5.67 -40.11
N ASP A 281 9.04 -6.09 -41.27
CA ASP A 281 9.60 -5.79 -42.59
C ASP A 281 9.42 -4.28 -42.94
N ALA A 282 9.99 -3.83 -44.05
CA ALA A 282 9.69 -2.53 -44.61
C ALA A 282 8.18 -2.36 -44.83
N ALA A 283 7.67 -1.15 -44.60
CA ALA A 283 6.23 -0.86 -44.64
C ALA A 283 5.52 -1.40 -45.89
N GLU A 284 6.15 -1.33 -47.05
CA GLU A 284 5.61 -1.80 -48.34
C GLU A 284 5.37 -3.32 -48.43
N ASN A 285 6.03 -4.11 -47.57
CA ASN A 285 5.91 -5.57 -47.52
C ASN A 285 4.96 -6.05 -46.43
N ILE A 286 4.40 -5.14 -45.60
CA ILE A 286 3.51 -5.51 -44.50
C ILE A 286 2.06 -5.53 -44.99
N GLU A 287 1.45 -6.70 -44.93
CA GLU A 287 0.01 -6.86 -45.11
C GLU A 287 -0.75 -6.46 -43.83
N VAL A 288 -1.51 -5.36 -43.89
CA VAL A 288 -2.28 -4.87 -42.74
C VAL A 288 -3.75 -5.28 -42.85
N GLU A 289 -4.27 -5.90 -41.78
CA GLU A 289 -5.68 -6.21 -41.59
C GLU A 289 -6.24 -5.40 -40.42
N TYR A 290 -7.35 -4.71 -40.64
CA TYR A 290 -7.89 -3.76 -39.67
C TYR A 290 -8.18 -4.37 -38.30
N TYR A 291 -8.87 -5.52 -38.24
CA TYR A 291 -9.28 -6.12 -36.97
C TYR A 291 -8.14 -6.79 -36.20
N ARG A 292 -7.16 -7.35 -36.92
CA ARG A 292 -5.96 -7.97 -36.35
C ARG A 292 -4.96 -6.93 -35.84
N ASP A 293 -4.69 -5.87 -36.63
CA ASP A 293 -3.50 -5.04 -36.43
C ASP A 293 -3.80 -3.62 -35.94
N ILE A 294 -4.95 -3.04 -36.31
CA ILE A 294 -5.25 -1.62 -36.06
C ILE A 294 -6.24 -1.47 -34.91
N ARG A 295 -7.35 -2.19 -34.97
CA ARG A 295 -8.44 -2.11 -34.01
C ARG A 295 -8.00 -2.36 -32.55
N PRO A 296 -7.04 -3.26 -32.25
CA PRO A 296 -6.54 -3.45 -30.88
C PRO A 296 -5.84 -2.22 -30.30
N ILE A 297 -5.10 -1.45 -31.11
CA ILE A 297 -4.43 -0.21 -30.67
C ILE A 297 -5.47 0.83 -30.24
N PHE A 298 -6.52 0.99 -31.05
CA PHE A 298 -7.65 1.87 -30.75
C PHE A 298 -8.46 1.40 -29.55
N GLU A 299 -8.55 0.09 -29.32
CA GLU A 299 -9.17 -0.48 -28.12
C GLU A 299 -8.43 -0.05 -26.86
N ALA A 300 -7.10 -0.26 -26.84
CA ALA A 300 -6.28 0.01 -25.68
C ALA A 300 -6.34 1.48 -25.27
N ILE A 301 -6.18 2.42 -26.21
CA ILE A 301 -6.21 3.84 -25.89
C ILE A 301 -7.59 4.31 -25.38
N CYS A 302 -8.68 3.75 -25.92
CA CYS A 302 -10.03 4.07 -25.46
C CYS A 302 -10.33 3.45 -24.08
N ARG A 303 -9.89 2.21 -23.82
CA ARG A 303 -10.14 1.55 -22.53
C ARG A 303 -9.29 2.13 -21.40
N ILE A 304 -8.04 2.53 -21.67
CA ILE A 304 -7.18 3.20 -20.68
C ILE A 304 -7.80 4.50 -20.15
N SER A 305 -8.67 5.16 -20.93
CA SER A 305 -9.37 6.38 -20.50
C SER A 305 -10.20 6.19 -19.22
N TRP A 306 -10.55 4.96 -18.85
CA TRP A 306 -11.31 4.66 -17.63
C TRP A 306 -10.45 4.59 -16.36
N VAL A 307 -9.13 4.55 -16.52
CA VAL A 307 -8.15 4.40 -15.43
C VAL A 307 -7.11 5.51 -15.41
N ASN A 308 -7.25 6.51 -16.29
CA ASN A 308 -6.32 7.63 -16.44
C ASN A 308 -7.05 8.88 -16.96
N LYS A 309 -7.10 9.95 -16.14
CA LYS A 309 -7.78 11.21 -16.49
C LYS A 309 -7.23 11.87 -17.75
N LYS A 310 -5.91 11.84 -17.98
CA LYS A 310 -5.29 12.46 -19.16
C LYS A 310 -5.78 11.81 -20.45
N ALA A 311 -5.82 10.48 -20.50
CA ALA A 311 -6.38 9.73 -21.62
C ALA A 311 -7.87 10.03 -21.82
N PHE A 312 -8.64 10.23 -20.73
CA PHE A 312 -10.08 10.57 -20.81
C PHE A 312 -10.37 11.90 -21.51
N ILE A 313 -9.46 12.88 -21.47
CA ILE A 313 -9.67 14.17 -22.13
C ILE A 313 -9.87 13.99 -23.65
N GLY A 314 -9.08 13.11 -24.27
CA GLY A 314 -9.12 12.87 -25.72
C GLY A 314 -9.94 11.65 -26.14
N HIS A 315 -9.89 10.56 -25.36
CA HIS A 315 -10.40 9.24 -25.74
C HIS A 315 -11.58 8.74 -24.89
N GLY A 316 -12.02 9.54 -23.91
CA GLY A 316 -13.19 9.23 -23.11
C GLY A 316 -14.47 9.18 -23.93
N ILE A 317 -15.52 8.61 -23.34
CA ILE A 317 -16.83 8.54 -24.00
C ILE A 317 -17.31 9.95 -24.42
N TYR A 318 -17.93 10.04 -25.59
CA TYR A 318 -18.37 11.28 -26.26
C TYR A 318 -17.26 12.24 -26.71
N LYS A 319 -15.98 11.86 -26.58
CA LYS A 319 -14.86 12.66 -27.09
C LYS A 319 -14.56 12.34 -28.56
N PRO A 320 -13.98 13.28 -29.32
CA PRO A 320 -13.62 13.04 -30.73
C PRO A 320 -12.66 11.86 -30.94
N GLY A 321 -11.82 11.52 -29.96
CA GLY A 321 -10.90 10.40 -30.01
C GLY A 321 -11.49 9.07 -29.53
N HIS A 322 -12.81 8.97 -29.29
CA HIS A 322 -13.45 7.72 -28.91
C HIS A 322 -13.62 6.80 -30.13
N PHE A 323 -12.57 6.06 -30.47
CA PHE A 323 -12.48 5.22 -31.66
C PHE A 323 -13.38 3.96 -31.63
N LEU A 324 -13.94 3.60 -30.47
CA LEU A 324 -14.89 2.49 -30.34
C LEU A 324 -16.34 2.92 -30.58
N ASN A 325 -16.59 4.21 -30.83
CA ASN A 325 -17.89 4.66 -31.29
C ASN A 325 -18.21 4.02 -32.66
N PRO A 326 -19.42 3.44 -32.88
CA PRO A 326 -19.74 2.74 -34.12
C PRO A 326 -19.62 3.59 -35.40
N ASP A 327 -19.99 4.86 -35.35
CA ASP A 327 -19.89 5.77 -36.50
C ASP A 327 -18.43 6.12 -36.79
N MET A 328 -17.62 6.32 -35.74
CA MET A 328 -16.18 6.50 -35.88
C MET A 328 -15.52 5.24 -36.44
N GLU A 329 -15.79 4.06 -35.87
CA GLU A 329 -15.20 2.79 -36.33
C GLU A 329 -15.54 2.51 -37.81
N LYS A 330 -16.75 2.84 -38.26
CA LYS A 330 -17.13 2.73 -39.68
C LYS A 330 -16.20 3.55 -40.58
N ARG A 331 -15.84 4.76 -40.17
CA ARG A 331 -14.93 5.65 -40.91
C ARG A 331 -13.48 5.18 -40.84
N LEU A 332 -13.04 4.66 -39.69
CA LEU A 332 -11.69 4.13 -39.50
C LEU A 332 -11.41 2.89 -40.36
N LYS A 333 -12.45 2.10 -40.68
CA LYS A 333 -12.38 0.91 -41.55
C LYS A 333 -12.44 1.22 -43.05
N ASP A 334 -12.89 2.41 -43.42
CA ASP A 334 -12.95 2.81 -44.83
C ASP A 334 -11.52 3.07 -45.33
N ASN A 335 -11.02 2.24 -46.24
CA ASN A 335 -9.68 2.36 -46.82
C ASN A 335 -9.63 3.28 -48.06
N SER A 336 -10.77 3.88 -48.45
CA SER A 336 -10.84 4.77 -49.60
C SER A 336 -10.14 6.11 -49.36
N LYS A 337 -10.02 6.88 -50.45
CA LYS A 337 -9.47 8.24 -50.45
C LYS A 337 -10.34 9.24 -49.68
N LEU A 338 -11.63 8.94 -49.46
CA LEU A 338 -12.55 9.83 -48.73
C LEU A 338 -12.10 10.06 -47.29
N GLU A 339 -11.73 8.98 -46.59
CA GLU A 339 -11.34 9.04 -45.18
C GLU A 339 -9.82 9.16 -44.96
N GLU A 340 -9.02 9.30 -46.04
CA GLU A 340 -7.56 9.42 -45.93
C GLU A 340 -7.11 10.57 -45.03
N GLY A 341 -7.81 11.72 -45.11
CA GLY A 341 -7.53 12.88 -44.25
C GLY A 341 -7.73 12.59 -42.76
N LEU A 342 -8.79 11.85 -42.40
CA LEU A 342 -9.04 11.41 -41.03
C LEU A 342 -7.91 10.50 -40.54
N ARG A 343 -7.57 9.46 -41.32
CA ARG A 343 -6.57 8.48 -40.92
C ARG A 343 -5.17 9.10 -40.80
N LYS A 344 -4.78 9.97 -41.72
CA LYS A 344 -3.53 10.75 -41.65
C LYS A 344 -3.52 11.72 -40.46
N GLY A 345 -4.64 12.36 -40.16
CA GLY A 345 -4.77 13.24 -39.00
C GLY A 345 -4.58 12.50 -37.67
N ILE A 346 -5.09 11.27 -37.57
CA ILE A 346 -4.89 10.40 -36.40
C ILE A 346 -3.43 9.94 -36.33
N LEU A 347 -2.84 9.45 -37.43
CA LEU A 347 -1.43 9.05 -37.45
C LEU A 347 -0.50 10.21 -37.07
N GLY A 348 -0.78 11.43 -37.54
CA GLY A 348 0.00 12.63 -37.20
C GLY A 348 0.00 13.02 -35.71
N ARG A 349 -0.79 12.33 -34.88
CA ARG A 349 -0.79 12.45 -33.43
C ARG A 349 0.00 11.32 -32.75
N VAL A 350 0.36 10.25 -33.46
CA VAL A 350 1.09 9.11 -32.90
C VAL A 350 2.59 9.42 -32.94
N ARG A 351 3.30 9.18 -31.83
CA ARG A 351 4.76 9.32 -31.80
C ARG A 351 5.41 8.33 -32.76
N ILE A 352 6.35 8.81 -33.55
CA ILE A 352 7.20 8.00 -34.41
C ILE A 352 8.25 7.31 -33.53
N PRO A 353 8.32 5.97 -33.51
CA PRO A 353 9.33 5.24 -32.73
C PRO A 353 10.76 5.64 -33.10
N LYS A 354 11.68 5.58 -32.12
CA LYS A 354 13.07 6.06 -32.25
C LYS A 354 13.84 5.43 -33.40
N ASP A 355 13.59 4.16 -33.68
CA ASP A 355 14.16 3.37 -34.76
C ASP A 355 13.68 3.80 -36.16
N ILE A 356 12.58 4.54 -36.24
CA ILE A 356 11.96 5.01 -37.49
C ILE A 356 12.12 6.53 -37.66
N ALA A 357 12.07 7.29 -36.57
CA ALA A 357 12.06 8.75 -36.59
C ALA A 357 13.40 9.35 -37.04
N SER A 358 13.35 10.43 -37.83
CA SER A 358 14.51 11.32 -37.94
C SER A 358 14.78 12.02 -36.60
N GLU A 359 15.98 12.53 -36.39
CA GLU A 359 16.34 13.25 -35.16
C GLU A 359 15.39 14.43 -34.88
N ALA A 360 15.06 15.21 -35.93
CA ALA A 360 14.15 16.33 -35.82
C ALA A 360 12.72 15.90 -35.42
N GLU A 361 12.22 14.79 -35.97
CA GLU A 361 10.92 14.24 -35.57
C GLU A 361 10.95 13.70 -34.14
N TYR A 362 12.02 12.98 -33.78
CA TYR A 362 12.18 12.37 -32.47
C TYR A 362 12.15 13.38 -31.33
N TYR A 363 12.91 14.47 -31.45
CA TYR A 363 12.87 15.56 -30.47
C TYR A 363 11.64 16.46 -30.65
N GLY A 364 11.21 16.67 -31.89
CA GLY A 364 10.09 17.52 -32.24
C GLY A 364 8.74 17.02 -31.74
N GLN A 365 8.63 15.74 -31.37
CA GLN A 365 7.40 15.15 -30.82
C GLN A 365 7.33 15.14 -29.28
N ALA A 366 8.36 15.56 -28.55
CA ALA A 366 8.49 15.40 -27.10
C ALA A 366 7.59 16.34 -26.25
N TYR A 367 6.28 16.38 -26.47
CA TYR A 367 5.30 17.13 -25.65
C TYR A 367 3.88 16.53 -25.77
N ASP A 368 2.95 16.98 -24.93
CA ASP A 368 1.60 16.41 -24.71
C ASP A 368 0.65 16.47 -25.93
N TYR A 369 1.09 16.98 -27.08
CA TYR A 369 0.32 16.89 -28.31
C TYR A 369 0.37 15.49 -28.94
N PHE A 370 1.45 14.73 -28.72
CA PHE A 370 1.61 13.41 -29.31
C PHE A 370 1.23 12.29 -28.34
N MET A 371 0.79 11.17 -28.90
CA MET A 371 0.23 10.03 -28.19
C MET A 371 1.16 8.81 -28.25
N PRO A 372 1.14 7.96 -27.22
CA PRO A 372 0.42 8.15 -25.95
C PRO A 372 1.09 9.19 -25.02
N ILE A 373 0.33 9.75 -24.09
CA ILE A 373 0.81 10.62 -23.00
C ILE A 373 1.01 9.75 -21.75
N LEU A 374 1.89 8.76 -21.87
CA LEU A 374 2.29 7.85 -20.79
C LEU A 374 3.81 7.95 -20.60
N SER A 375 4.28 7.63 -19.39
CA SER A 375 5.70 7.69 -19.04
C SER A 375 6.54 6.71 -19.87
N GLY A 376 7.75 7.15 -20.21
CA GLY A 376 8.67 6.45 -21.10
C GLY A 376 9.75 5.66 -20.35
N ASN A 377 10.68 5.08 -21.09
CA ASN A 377 11.76 4.24 -20.56
C ASN A 377 12.79 5.01 -19.72
N ASP A 378 12.69 6.34 -19.63
CA ASP A 378 13.63 7.20 -18.89
C ASP A 378 12.94 8.08 -17.82
N GLY A 379 11.81 7.59 -17.29
CA GLY A 379 11.11 8.20 -16.17
C GLY A 379 9.82 8.92 -16.56
N ASP A 380 9.30 9.69 -15.62
CA ASP A 380 8.05 10.45 -15.77
C ASP A 380 8.07 11.40 -16.98
N VAL A 381 6.90 11.52 -17.61
CA VAL A 381 6.62 12.43 -18.72
C VAL A 381 7.17 13.84 -18.47
N ARG A 382 8.05 14.31 -19.37
CA ARG A 382 8.63 15.66 -19.32
C ARG A 382 8.75 16.27 -20.73
N PRO A 383 8.06 17.39 -21.02
CA PRO A 383 8.24 18.08 -22.29
C PRO A 383 9.71 18.41 -22.60
N GLY A 384 10.11 18.20 -23.85
CA GLY A 384 11.48 18.36 -24.35
C GLY A 384 12.35 17.11 -24.29
N ASP A 385 11.91 16.04 -23.61
CA ASP A 385 12.66 14.79 -23.49
C ASP A 385 11.84 13.60 -24.08
N PRO A 386 12.19 13.09 -25.27
CA PRO A 386 11.39 12.06 -25.93
C PRO A 386 11.45 10.70 -25.24
N ASP A 387 12.53 10.34 -24.55
CA ASP A 387 12.66 9.03 -23.89
C ASP A 387 11.80 8.93 -22.61
N LYS A 388 11.29 10.06 -22.12
CA LYS A 388 10.31 10.17 -21.03
C LYS A 388 8.86 10.00 -21.48
N TYR A 389 8.62 9.78 -22.77
CA TYR A 389 7.31 9.41 -23.29
C TYR A 389 7.32 7.99 -23.83
N LEU A 390 6.26 7.23 -23.57
CA LEU A 390 6.02 5.97 -24.24
C LEU A 390 5.74 6.21 -25.73
N SER A 391 6.34 5.40 -26.61
CA SER A 391 5.94 5.25 -28.00
C SER A 391 5.26 3.90 -28.21
N VAL A 392 4.45 3.79 -29.26
CA VAL A 392 4.09 2.47 -29.81
C VAL A 392 5.35 1.74 -30.30
N THR A 393 5.26 0.45 -30.57
CA THR A 393 6.36 -0.29 -31.19
C THR A 393 6.53 0.08 -32.66
N GLY A 394 7.70 -0.26 -33.24
CA GLY A 394 7.99 -0.03 -34.67
C GLY A 394 6.94 -0.69 -35.57
N GLY A 395 6.59 -1.95 -35.30
CA GLY A 395 5.58 -2.70 -36.06
C GLY A 395 4.19 -2.10 -35.92
N GLN A 396 3.77 -1.70 -34.72
CA GLN A 396 2.51 -0.98 -34.51
C GLN A 396 2.45 0.33 -35.31
N TYR A 397 3.54 1.10 -35.32
CA TYR A 397 3.62 2.34 -36.09
C TYR A 397 3.55 2.09 -37.60
N LEU A 398 4.25 1.08 -38.11
CA LEU A 398 4.22 0.72 -39.54
C LEU A 398 2.83 0.23 -39.98
N ASN A 399 2.14 -0.53 -39.12
CA ASN A 399 0.75 -0.91 -39.34
C ASN A 399 -0.15 0.33 -39.45
N LEU A 400 -0.03 1.27 -38.50
CA LEU A 400 -0.77 2.54 -38.51
C LEU A 400 -0.41 3.41 -39.73
N LEU A 401 0.84 3.37 -40.19
CA LEU A 401 1.29 4.09 -41.38
C LEU A 401 0.60 3.58 -42.65
N ASN A 402 0.56 2.26 -42.84
CA ASN A 402 -0.14 1.63 -43.96
C ASN A 402 -1.65 1.82 -43.89
N TRP A 403 -2.23 1.70 -42.68
CA TRP A 403 -3.63 2.05 -42.43
C TRP A 403 -3.94 3.50 -42.84
N ALA A 404 -3.10 4.45 -42.44
CA ALA A 404 -3.27 5.85 -42.81
C ALA A 404 -3.21 6.09 -44.32
N LYS A 405 -2.34 5.36 -45.04
CA LYS A 405 -2.24 5.40 -46.51
C LYS A 405 -3.45 4.77 -47.21
N GLY A 406 -4.25 3.96 -46.52
CA GLY A 406 -5.32 3.14 -47.11
C GLY A 406 -4.83 1.78 -47.62
N SER A 407 -3.58 1.41 -47.35
CA SER A 407 -2.97 0.13 -47.71
C SER A 407 -3.29 -0.94 -46.67
N PHE A 408 -4.57 -1.21 -46.47
CA PHE A 408 -5.05 -2.26 -45.57
C PHE A 408 -6.34 -2.87 -46.13
N HIS A 409 -6.63 -4.07 -45.68
CA HIS A 409 -7.90 -4.73 -45.98
C HIS A 409 -8.70 -4.94 -44.69
N VAL A 410 -10.01 -5.15 -44.87
CA VAL A 410 -10.93 -5.44 -43.77
C VAL A 410 -11.46 -6.84 -43.98
N ASN A 411 -11.17 -7.74 -43.03
CA ASN A 411 -11.79 -9.05 -43.01
C ASN A 411 -12.82 -9.11 -41.88
N GLU A 412 -14.10 -8.96 -42.20
CA GLU A 412 -15.18 -9.02 -41.19
C GLU A 412 -15.26 -10.38 -40.48
N GLN A 413 -14.62 -11.45 -40.99
CA GLN A 413 -14.48 -12.73 -40.27
C GLN A 413 -13.47 -12.64 -39.12
N ASN A 414 -12.48 -11.75 -39.23
CA ASN A 414 -11.49 -11.48 -38.18
C ASN A 414 -11.99 -10.49 -37.14
N LYS A 415 -13.18 -9.92 -37.34
CA LYS A 415 -13.84 -9.13 -36.31
C LYS A 415 -13.87 -9.96 -35.01
N PRO A 416 -13.38 -9.43 -33.88
CA PRO A 416 -13.36 -10.16 -32.63
C PRO A 416 -14.76 -10.69 -32.33
N VAL A 417 -14.89 -12.01 -32.28
CA VAL A 417 -16.15 -12.62 -31.89
C VAL A 417 -16.39 -12.27 -30.42
N GLU A 418 -17.58 -11.79 -30.08
CA GLU A 418 -17.91 -11.56 -28.67
C GLU A 418 -17.98 -12.91 -27.97
N TYR A 419 -17.07 -13.13 -27.03
CA TYR A 419 -17.11 -14.21 -26.07
C TYR A 419 -17.49 -13.66 -24.71
N TYR A 420 -18.30 -14.42 -23.99
CA TYR A 420 -18.56 -14.15 -22.58
C TYR A 420 -17.92 -15.22 -21.73
N TYR A 421 -17.30 -14.73 -20.67
CA TYR A 421 -16.78 -15.52 -19.58
C TYR A 421 -17.90 -15.65 -18.55
N GLN A 422 -18.28 -16.89 -18.21
CA GLN A 422 -19.14 -17.14 -17.05
C GLN A 422 -18.43 -18.01 -16.03
N PHE A 423 -18.57 -17.63 -14.76
CA PHE A 423 -18.20 -18.44 -13.60
C PHE A 423 -19.38 -19.30 -13.15
N ASP A 424 -19.11 -20.38 -12.43
CA ASP A 424 -20.20 -21.13 -11.82
C ASP A 424 -21.03 -20.23 -10.88
N SER A 425 -22.32 -20.54 -10.73
CA SER A 425 -23.28 -19.70 -10.00
C SER A 425 -22.96 -19.54 -8.51
N ASN A 426 -21.99 -20.30 -8.00
CA ASN A 426 -21.56 -20.28 -6.61
C ASN A 426 -20.27 -19.46 -6.42
N GLY A 427 -19.69 -18.91 -7.50
CA GLY A 427 -18.41 -18.20 -7.44
C GLY A 427 -17.23 -19.09 -7.03
N THR A 428 -17.39 -20.41 -7.11
CA THR A 428 -16.43 -21.47 -6.78
C THR A 428 -15.69 -22.02 -8.01
N GLY A 429 -16.10 -21.59 -9.20
CA GLY A 429 -15.63 -22.10 -10.47
C GLY A 429 -14.26 -21.54 -10.76
N ARG A 430 -13.25 -22.40 -10.68
CA ARG A 430 -11.85 -22.00 -10.90
C ARG A 430 -11.51 -21.74 -12.36
N TYR A 431 -12.38 -22.15 -13.28
CA TYR A 431 -12.10 -22.18 -14.72
C TYR A 431 -13.05 -21.29 -15.52
N PRO A 432 -12.53 -20.70 -16.62
CA PRO A 432 -13.36 -20.05 -17.62
C PRO A 432 -14.33 -21.03 -18.26
N LYS A 433 -15.61 -20.66 -18.35
CA LYS A 433 -16.52 -21.24 -19.34
C LYS A 433 -16.93 -20.19 -20.35
N TYR A 434 -16.97 -20.61 -21.60
CA TYR A 434 -17.15 -19.70 -22.71
C TYR A 434 -18.53 -19.83 -23.33
N LYS A 435 -19.10 -18.69 -23.71
CA LYS A 435 -20.25 -18.63 -24.62
C LYS A 435 -19.92 -17.74 -25.80
N LYS A 436 -20.02 -18.29 -27.01
CA LYS A 436 -19.83 -17.55 -28.26
C LYS A 436 -21.13 -16.83 -28.63
N LYS A 437 -21.11 -15.50 -28.74
CA LYS A 437 -22.25 -14.76 -29.30
C LYS A 437 -22.05 -14.55 -30.79
N ILE A 438 -22.95 -15.14 -31.58
CA ILE A 438 -22.95 -14.97 -33.04
C ILE A 438 -23.68 -13.67 -33.39
N ALA A 439 -23.02 -12.78 -34.13
CA ALA A 439 -23.62 -11.53 -34.60
C ALA A 439 -24.92 -11.82 -35.39
N GLY A 440 -26.04 -11.22 -34.99
CA GLY A 440 -27.32 -11.33 -35.68
C GLY A 440 -28.21 -12.53 -35.33
N ARG A 441 -27.82 -13.41 -34.39
CA ARG A 441 -28.71 -14.47 -33.86
C ARG A 441 -28.82 -14.38 -32.34
N SER A 442 -30.01 -14.04 -31.85
CA SER A 442 -30.38 -14.02 -30.43
C SER A 442 -30.78 -15.41 -29.90
N ASN A 443 -30.15 -16.48 -30.38
CA ASN A 443 -30.53 -17.82 -29.91
C ASN A 443 -29.85 -18.11 -28.57
N GLU A 444 -30.62 -17.88 -27.50
CA GLU A 444 -30.24 -18.16 -26.10
C GLU A 444 -30.03 -19.65 -25.79
N LYS A 445 -30.19 -20.56 -26.76
CA LYS A 445 -30.18 -22.03 -26.59
C LYS A 445 -28.82 -22.74 -26.73
N GLU A 446 -27.72 -22.07 -27.08
CA GLU A 446 -26.39 -22.71 -27.04
C GLU A 446 -25.84 -22.75 -25.59
N GLY A 447 -25.49 -23.95 -25.13
CA GLY A 447 -24.85 -24.20 -23.84
C GLY A 447 -23.40 -23.73 -23.79
N TYR A 448 -22.84 -23.67 -22.57
CA TYR A 448 -21.46 -23.25 -22.31
C TYR A 448 -20.45 -24.30 -22.78
N LYS A 449 -19.28 -23.84 -23.20
CA LYS A 449 -18.21 -24.64 -23.79
C LYS A 449 -16.85 -24.36 -23.14
N GLU A 450 -16.01 -25.38 -23.12
CA GLU A 450 -14.59 -25.30 -22.74
C GLU A 450 -13.74 -24.71 -23.88
N PHE A 451 -12.48 -24.37 -23.58
CA PHE A 451 -11.54 -23.77 -24.55
C PHE A 451 -11.42 -24.61 -25.83
N GLU A 452 -11.18 -25.91 -25.68
CA GLU A 452 -11.03 -26.88 -26.77
C GLU A 452 -12.32 -27.10 -27.58
N GLU A 453 -13.48 -26.78 -27.02
CA GLU A 453 -14.78 -26.87 -27.69
C GLU A 453 -15.12 -25.60 -28.49
N ILE A 454 -14.46 -24.48 -28.16
CA ILE A 454 -14.53 -23.22 -28.91
C ILE A 454 -13.48 -23.19 -30.02
N ILE A 455 -12.24 -23.54 -29.69
CA ILE A 455 -11.11 -23.59 -30.62
C ILE A 455 -10.77 -25.06 -30.87
N THR A 456 -11.40 -25.69 -31.86
CA THR A 456 -11.27 -27.14 -32.08
C THR A 456 -10.00 -27.55 -32.82
N ASN A 457 -9.33 -26.61 -33.50
CA ASN A 457 -8.08 -26.88 -34.23
C ASN A 457 -6.89 -26.74 -33.27
N ALA A 458 -6.09 -27.81 -33.12
CA ALA A 458 -4.99 -27.84 -32.15
C ALA A 458 -3.88 -26.82 -32.44
N SER A 459 -3.55 -26.55 -33.71
CA SER A 459 -2.59 -25.51 -34.06
C SER A 459 -3.08 -24.12 -33.65
N LEU A 460 -4.37 -23.83 -33.87
CA LEU A 460 -4.97 -22.57 -33.45
C LEU A 460 -5.06 -22.44 -31.92
N GLN A 461 -5.27 -23.55 -31.20
CA GLN A 461 -5.22 -23.54 -29.73
C GLN A 461 -3.84 -23.08 -29.24
N VAL A 462 -2.77 -23.63 -29.81
CA VAL A 462 -1.39 -23.26 -29.50
C VAL A 462 -1.14 -21.77 -29.78
N GLU A 463 -1.60 -21.24 -30.92
CA GLU A 463 -1.51 -19.80 -31.22
C GLU A 463 -2.27 -18.91 -30.22
N CYS A 464 -3.46 -19.33 -29.80
CA CYS A 464 -4.22 -18.64 -28.76
C CYS A 464 -3.45 -18.60 -27.44
N LEU A 465 -2.89 -19.73 -27.01
CA LEU A 465 -2.17 -19.87 -25.75
C LEU A 465 -0.92 -18.98 -25.68
N LYS A 466 -0.20 -18.78 -26.80
CA LYS A 466 0.96 -17.86 -26.85
C LYS A 466 0.59 -16.42 -26.56
N LYS A 467 -0.61 -16.00 -26.96
CA LYS A 467 -1.04 -14.60 -26.93
C LYS A 467 -1.89 -14.26 -25.70
N ALA A 468 -2.79 -15.16 -25.31
CA ALA A 468 -3.93 -14.87 -24.43
C ALA A 468 -3.54 -14.20 -23.12
N THR A 469 -2.47 -14.63 -22.45
CA THR A 469 -2.03 -14.00 -21.20
C THR A 469 -1.14 -12.78 -21.44
N LEU A 470 -0.20 -12.86 -22.39
CA LEU A 470 0.83 -11.85 -22.63
C LEU A 470 0.27 -10.54 -23.19
N GLU A 471 -0.86 -10.56 -23.88
CA GLU A 471 -1.51 -9.34 -24.39
C GLU A 471 -2.03 -8.42 -23.27
N TRP A 472 -2.26 -8.97 -22.07
CA TRP A 472 -2.71 -8.21 -20.89
C TRP A 472 -1.55 -7.71 -20.02
N CYS A 473 -0.31 -8.12 -20.33
CA CYS A 473 0.90 -7.77 -19.58
C CYS A 473 1.55 -6.50 -20.14
N VAL A 474 2.33 -5.82 -19.32
CA VAL A 474 3.02 -4.58 -19.70
C VAL A 474 4.17 -4.89 -20.66
N GLY A 475 4.16 -4.30 -21.86
CA GLY A 475 5.29 -4.34 -22.80
C GLY A 475 6.13 -3.06 -22.78
N GLY A 476 5.69 -2.03 -22.07
CA GLY A 476 6.43 -0.79 -21.94
C GLY A 476 5.60 0.31 -21.27
N ALA A 477 6.23 1.33 -20.70
CA ALA A 477 7.68 1.48 -20.56
C ALA A 477 8.29 0.50 -19.53
N PHE A 478 9.60 0.26 -19.57
CA PHE A 478 10.32 -0.61 -18.63
C PHE A 478 11.19 0.21 -17.68
N PHE A 479 10.60 0.61 -16.54
CA PHE A 479 11.27 1.34 -15.45
C PHE A 479 10.75 0.95 -14.05
N PRO A 480 10.84 -0.32 -13.62
CA PRO A 480 11.35 -1.48 -14.34
C PRO A 480 10.29 -2.19 -15.21
N GLY A 481 9.00 -1.95 -15.01
CA GLY A 481 7.89 -2.73 -15.59
C GLY A 481 7.09 -3.45 -14.51
N ILE A 482 6.18 -4.37 -14.87
CA ILE A 482 5.38 -5.14 -13.89
C ILE A 482 5.64 -6.66 -13.95
N GLU A 483 5.41 -7.31 -15.09
CA GLU A 483 5.63 -8.76 -15.22
C GLU A 483 7.05 -9.12 -15.67
N MET A 484 7.63 -8.27 -16.52
CA MET A 484 8.97 -8.39 -17.10
C MET A 484 9.52 -6.98 -17.32
N THR A 485 10.83 -6.89 -17.59
CA THR A 485 11.52 -5.64 -17.89
C THR A 485 12.13 -5.63 -19.31
N PHE A 486 13.02 -4.68 -19.57
CA PHE A 486 13.72 -4.44 -20.83
C PHE A 486 14.45 -5.65 -21.44
N ILE A 487 14.66 -6.73 -20.68
CA ILE A 487 15.13 -8.01 -21.21
C ILE A 487 14.24 -8.57 -22.32
N ALA A 488 12.97 -8.14 -22.39
CA ALA A 488 12.06 -8.44 -23.49
C ALA A 488 12.52 -7.87 -24.84
N TYR A 489 13.39 -6.85 -24.85
CA TYR A 489 13.91 -6.25 -26.08
C TYR A 489 15.09 -7.03 -26.70
N ASP A 490 15.66 -7.99 -25.98
CA ASP A 490 16.81 -8.75 -26.46
C ASP A 490 16.37 -10.11 -27.00
N LYS A 491 16.61 -10.32 -28.30
CA LYS A 491 16.24 -11.56 -29.00
C LYS A 491 16.98 -12.79 -28.46
N ASP A 492 18.19 -12.64 -27.92
CA ASP A 492 19.02 -13.76 -27.48
C ASP A 492 18.49 -14.37 -26.16
N ASN A 493 17.62 -13.62 -25.47
CA ASN A 493 16.88 -14.08 -24.29
C ASN A 493 15.77 -15.07 -24.63
N PHE A 494 15.43 -15.19 -25.91
CA PHE A 494 14.39 -16.08 -26.37
C PHE A 494 14.91 -17.09 -27.41
N LYS A 495 14.25 -18.25 -27.47
CA LYS A 495 14.35 -19.19 -28.59
C LYS A 495 13.20 -18.94 -29.57
N PHE A 496 12.99 -19.82 -30.54
CA PHE A 496 11.82 -19.77 -31.41
C PHE A 496 10.52 -19.86 -30.57
N ASP A 497 9.46 -19.18 -31.02
CA ASP A 497 8.10 -19.32 -30.51
C ASP A 497 7.85 -18.84 -29.06
N PHE A 498 8.27 -17.61 -28.73
CA PHE A 498 8.08 -17.00 -27.40
C PHE A 498 8.72 -17.77 -26.22
N ARG A 499 9.58 -18.76 -26.48
CA ARG A 499 10.25 -19.57 -25.46
C ARG A 499 11.40 -18.80 -24.82
N ILE A 500 11.48 -18.78 -23.49
CA ILE A 500 12.67 -18.31 -22.78
C ILE A 500 13.85 -19.22 -23.11
N ASN A 501 15.01 -18.63 -23.40
CA ASN A 501 16.23 -19.38 -23.60
C ASN A 501 16.74 -19.92 -22.25
N SER A 502 16.41 -21.17 -21.91
CA SER A 502 16.75 -21.79 -20.62
C SER A 502 18.26 -22.01 -20.41
N ASN A 503 19.07 -21.84 -21.47
CA ASN A 503 20.53 -21.82 -21.35
C ASN A 503 21.05 -20.46 -20.86
N ALA A 504 20.30 -19.38 -21.12
CA ALA A 504 20.65 -18.01 -20.72
C ALA A 504 20.00 -17.62 -19.38
N PHE A 505 18.80 -18.13 -19.09
CA PHE A 505 18.05 -17.83 -17.87
C PHE A 505 17.96 -19.04 -16.94
N LYS A 506 18.16 -18.77 -15.65
CA LYS A 506 17.79 -19.67 -14.55
C LYS A 506 16.51 -19.18 -13.89
N PRO A 507 15.73 -20.05 -13.24
CA PRO A 507 14.59 -19.64 -12.42
C PRO A 507 14.95 -18.47 -11.50
N GLY A 508 14.13 -17.42 -11.51
CA GLY A 508 14.32 -16.23 -10.68
C GLY A 508 15.07 -15.09 -11.38
N ASP A 509 15.71 -15.32 -12.51
CA ASP A 509 16.53 -14.31 -13.21
C ASP A 509 15.68 -13.23 -13.87
N ILE A 510 14.44 -13.54 -14.29
CA ILE A 510 13.54 -12.57 -14.93
C ILE A 510 12.99 -11.58 -13.89
N ASN A 511 12.48 -12.08 -12.76
CA ASN A 511 11.90 -11.19 -11.74
C ASN A 511 12.96 -10.44 -10.94
N ALA A 512 14.24 -10.87 -10.99
CA ALA A 512 15.34 -10.25 -10.25
C ALA A 512 15.52 -8.75 -10.55
N TYR A 513 15.16 -8.32 -11.76
CA TYR A 513 15.22 -6.93 -12.21
C TYR A 513 14.12 -6.04 -11.60
N MET A 514 13.03 -6.64 -11.14
CA MET A 514 11.86 -5.90 -10.68
C MET A 514 12.12 -5.28 -9.31
N ALA A 515 11.28 -4.31 -8.94
CA ALA A 515 11.35 -3.64 -7.65
C ALA A 515 11.25 -4.59 -6.45
N LEU A 516 11.94 -4.22 -5.36
CA LEU A 516 11.97 -4.95 -4.10
C LEU A 516 11.68 -4.01 -2.92
N PRO A 517 10.52 -4.17 -2.25
CA PRO A 517 9.41 -5.05 -2.64
C PRO A 517 8.60 -4.47 -3.82
N TRP A 518 7.88 -5.33 -4.55
CA TRP A 518 7.07 -4.87 -5.69
C TRP A 518 6.02 -3.81 -5.34
N GLN A 519 5.54 -3.78 -4.10
CA GLN A 519 4.54 -2.82 -3.63
C GLN A 519 5.01 -1.37 -3.69
N ALA A 520 6.30 -1.09 -3.47
CA ALA A 520 6.84 0.27 -3.53
C ALA A 520 6.69 0.84 -4.94
N ASP A 521 7.18 0.12 -5.95
CA ASP A 521 6.99 0.46 -7.36
C ASP A 521 5.52 0.55 -7.75
N PHE A 522 4.68 -0.37 -7.28
CA PHE A 522 3.25 -0.34 -7.57
C PHE A 522 2.55 0.89 -7.01
N TYR A 523 3.01 1.44 -5.88
CA TYR A 523 2.51 2.70 -5.33
C TYR A 523 3.02 3.90 -6.11
N GLU A 524 4.35 3.99 -6.33
CA GLU A 524 5.00 5.13 -6.97
C GLU A 524 4.68 5.28 -8.46
N CYS A 525 4.26 4.20 -9.13
CA CYS A 525 3.85 4.23 -10.55
C CYS A 525 2.46 4.87 -10.78
N ASN A 526 2.21 6.02 -10.15
CA ASN A 526 0.96 6.76 -10.14
C ASN A 526 0.91 7.98 -11.09
N THR A 527 1.97 8.16 -11.87
CA THR A 527 2.20 9.28 -12.79
C THR A 527 2.07 8.87 -14.26
N HIS A 528 1.05 8.08 -14.61
CA HIS A 528 0.78 7.65 -15.99
C HIS A 528 1.77 6.63 -16.57
N TRP A 529 2.29 5.74 -15.71
CA TRP A 529 3.14 4.63 -16.12
C TRP A 529 2.34 3.49 -16.76
N TRP A 530 1.64 2.71 -15.93
CA TRP A 530 0.89 1.53 -16.38
C TRP A 530 -0.57 1.53 -15.88
N PRO A 531 -1.41 2.52 -16.26
CA PRO A 531 -2.79 2.63 -15.75
C PRO A 531 -3.66 1.38 -15.98
N ALA A 532 -3.38 0.62 -17.04
CA ALA A 532 -4.08 -0.62 -17.38
C ALA A 532 -3.73 -1.81 -16.45
N GLN A 533 -2.67 -1.69 -15.67
CA GLN A 533 -2.20 -2.71 -14.73
C GLN A 533 -2.47 -2.28 -13.29
N ARG A 534 -2.11 -1.03 -13.00
CA ARG A 534 -2.31 -0.28 -11.75
C ARG A 534 -3.04 1.03 -12.10
N PRO A 535 -4.35 1.17 -11.83
CA PRO A 535 -5.09 2.38 -12.17
C PRO A 535 -4.54 3.65 -11.52
N ASP A 536 -4.56 4.78 -12.22
CA ASP A 536 -4.24 6.09 -11.64
C ASP A 536 -5.49 6.64 -10.92
N GLU A 537 -6.57 6.81 -11.69
CA GLU A 537 -7.85 7.29 -11.21
C GLU A 537 -9.02 6.49 -11.79
N VAL A 538 -10.08 6.32 -11.01
CA VAL A 538 -11.18 5.40 -11.30
C VAL A 538 -12.53 6.05 -11.05
N ILE A 539 -13.58 5.49 -11.66
CA ILE A 539 -14.97 5.84 -11.33
C ILE A 539 -15.50 4.77 -10.37
N THR A 540 -15.99 5.18 -9.20
CA THR A 540 -16.56 4.24 -8.21
C THR A 540 -18.00 3.87 -8.60
N GLN A 541 -18.49 2.73 -8.12
CA GLN A 541 -19.88 2.33 -8.36
C GLN A 541 -20.88 3.39 -7.88
N LYS A 542 -20.69 3.92 -6.67
CA LYS A 542 -21.49 5.02 -6.12
C LYS A 542 -21.50 6.21 -7.08
N LYS A 543 -20.33 6.59 -7.59
CA LYS A 543 -20.22 7.72 -8.49
C LYS A 543 -20.89 7.47 -9.83
N LEU A 544 -20.80 6.25 -10.35
CA LEU A 544 -21.49 5.85 -11.57
C LEU A 544 -23.01 6.02 -11.42
N PHE A 545 -23.60 5.58 -10.31
CA PHE A 545 -25.03 5.80 -10.03
C PHE A 545 -25.41 7.28 -9.98
N GLU A 546 -24.61 8.12 -9.30
CA GLU A 546 -24.83 9.57 -9.29
C GLU A 546 -24.78 10.19 -10.70
N ILE A 547 -23.90 9.70 -11.58
CA ILE A 547 -23.79 10.20 -12.96
C ILE A 547 -25.03 9.81 -13.77
N MET A 548 -25.54 8.59 -13.60
CA MET A 548 -26.76 8.11 -14.28
C MET A 548 -28.04 8.79 -13.80
N GLY A 549 -27.99 9.48 -12.65
CA GLY A 549 -29.09 10.33 -12.18
C GLY A 549 -29.07 11.76 -12.74
N ARG A 550 -28.06 12.15 -13.54
CA ARG A 550 -27.96 13.50 -14.10
C ARG A 550 -28.84 13.64 -15.34
N GLU A 551 -29.36 14.83 -15.61
CA GLU A 551 -30.13 15.11 -16.84
C GLU A 551 -29.34 14.80 -18.13
N ASP A 552 -28.02 15.00 -18.12
CA ASP A 552 -27.16 14.79 -19.28
C ASP A 552 -26.45 13.43 -19.31
N ASN A 553 -26.47 12.66 -18.21
CA ASN A 553 -25.73 11.41 -18.04
C ASN A 553 -24.23 11.50 -18.38
N LYS A 554 -23.62 12.69 -18.30
CA LYS A 554 -22.23 12.91 -18.73
C LYS A 554 -21.24 12.74 -17.58
N ILE A 555 -20.17 12.02 -17.90
CA ILE A 555 -18.99 11.85 -17.06
C ILE A 555 -18.09 13.08 -17.20
N ARG A 556 -17.64 13.61 -16.07
CA ARG A 556 -16.76 14.79 -15.96
C ARG A 556 -15.46 14.39 -15.27
N LEU A 557 -14.38 15.16 -15.47
CA LEU A 557 -13.06 14.83 -14.90
C LEU A 557 -13.06 14.74 -13.36
N ASN A 558 -13.85 15.57 -12.69
CA ASN A 558 -13.98 15.56 -11.22
C ASN A 558 -14.76 14.36 -10.67
N ASP A 559 -15.34 13.52 -11.54
CA ASP A 559 -16.01 12.29 -11.12
C ASP A 559 -15.00 11.19 -10.79
N PHE A 560 -13.81 11.24 -11.39
CA PHE A 560 -12.75 10.27 -11.12
C PHE A 560 -12.12 10.49 -9.75
N LYS A 561 -11.93 9.40 -9.02
CA LYS A 561 -11.27 9.33 -7.71
C LYS A 561 -9.90 8.69 -7.86
N GLU A 562 -8.94 9.12 -7.05
CA GLU A 562 -7.66 8.42 -6.96
C GLU A 562 -7.87 6.97 -6.55
N TRP A 563 -7.19 6.05 -7.23
CA TRP A 563 -7.34 4.62 -6.95
C TRP A 563 -6.72 4.24 -5.60
N THR A 564 -5.56 4.81 -5.25
CA THR A 564 -4.85 4.64 -3.97
C THR A 564 -5.37 5.50 -2.83
N ARG A 565 -6.58 6.07 -2.98
CA ARG A 565 -7.17 6.96 -1.97
C ARG A 565 -7.15 6.32 -0.58
N GLY A 566 -6.74 7.10 0.41
CA GLY A 566 -6.59 6.65 1.79
C GLY A 566 -5.18 6.22 2.15
N PHE A 567 -4.23 6.12 1.22
CA PHE A 567 -2.81 5.89 1.54
C PHE A 567 -2.17 7.20 2.06
N ARG A 568 -1.07 7.11 2.81
CA ARG A 568 -0.20 8.26 3.12
C ARG A 568 0.48 8.77 1.86
N ASN A 569 0.81 10.06 1.86
CA ASN A 569 1.65 10.66 0.82
C ASN A 569 3.14 10.43 1.11
N ASP A 570 3.93 10.40 0.04
CA ASP A 570 5.40 10.31 0.08
C ASP A 570 6.03 11.65 -0.35
N ASP A 571 5.82 12.69 0.45
CA ASP A 571 6.34 14.05 0.21
C ASP A 571 7.71 14.33 0.87
N GLY A 572 8.30 13.32 1.49
CA GLY A 572 9.59 13.40 2.17
C GLY A 572 10.82 13.40 1.25
N PRO A 573 11.96 13.96 1.69
CA PRO A 573 13.21 13.92 0.92
C PRO A 573 13.76 12.50 0.78
N ARG A 574 14.60 12.24 -0.25
CA ARG A 574 15.25 10.93 -0.45
C ARG A 574 15.93 10.41 0.83
N GLY A 575 15.73 9.13 1.12
CA GLY A 575 16.33 8.45 2.29
C GLY A 575 15.48 8.51 3.56
N VAL A 576 14.30 9.12 3.53
CA VAL A 576 13.30 8.99 4.60
C VAL A 576 12.30 7.88 4.28
N PRO A 577 11.65 7.27 5.29
CA PRO A 577 10.60 6.30 5.07
C PRO A 577 9.52 6.85 4.12
N LYS A 578 9.21 6.08 3.09
CA LYS A 578 8.08 6.31 2.18
C LYS A 578 6.86 5.57 2.72
N TRP A 579 5.97 6.32 3.31
CA TRP A 579 4.81 5.81 4.02
C TRP A 579 3.71 5.28 3.10
N GLY A 580 3.52 5.86 1.92
CA GLY A 580 2.61 5.36 0.88
C GLY A 580 3.06 4.00 0.37
N ASP A 581 4.36 3.81 0.15
CA ASP A 581 4.94 2.49 -0.17
C ASP A 581 4.67 1.46 0.94
N MET A 582 4.87 1.87 2.20
CA MET A 582 4.60 1.02 3.36
C MET A 582 3.12 0.69 3.51
N ASP A 583 2.22 1.61 3.13
CA ASP A 583 0.78 1.36 3.08
C ASP A 583 0.43 0.35 1.98
N MET A 584 1.08 0.42 0.81
CA MET A 584 0.90 -0.57 -0.24
C MET A 584 1.34 -1.97 0.20
N VAL A 585 2.44 -2.10 0.95
CA VAL A 585 2.85 -3.38 1.54
C VAL A 585 1.74 -3.98 2.42
N ARG A 586 1.03 -3.15 3.19
CA ARG A 586 0.02 -3.59 4.17
C ARG A 586 -1.39 -3.75 3.60
N ALA A 587 -1.74 -2.97 2.59
CA ALA A 587 -3.14 -2.76 2.20
C ALA A 587 -3.39 -2.91 0.69
N TRP A 588 -2.43 -3.43 -0.10
CA TRP A 588 -2.65 -3.69 -1.53
C TRP A 588 -3.93 -4.53 -1.76
N ASP A 589 -4.18 -5.53 -0.92
CA ASP A 589 -5.33 -6.42 -0.99
C ASP A 589 -6.68 -5.71 -0.73
N ARG A 590 -6.66 -4.48 -0.22
CA ARG A 590 -7.84 -3.65 0.05
C ARG A 590 -8.24 -2.77 -1.13
N LEU A 591 -7.35 -2.52 -2.09
CA LEU A 591 -7.65 -1.72 -3.28
C LEU A 591 -8.69 -2.40 -4.20
N GLY A 592 -9.45 -1.59 -4.94
CA GLY A 592 -10.56 -2.08 -5.77
C GLY A 592 -10.15 -2.56 -7.15
N PHE A 593 -10.91 -3.51 -7.71
CA PHE A 593 -10.75 -3.99 -9.10
C PHE A 593 -11.64 -3.19 -10.05
N ILE A 594 -11.23 -3.05 -11.31
CA ILE A 594 -11.91 -2.28 -12.34
C ILE A 594 -12.53 -3.23 -13.36
N VAL A 595 -13.86 -3.22 -13.42
CA VAL A 595 -14.64 -4.16 -14.25
C VAL A 595 -15.53 -3.43 -15.24
N GLU A 596 -15.80 -4.09 -16.36
CA GLU A 596 -16.71 -3.60 -17.39
C GLU A 596 -18.17 -3.81 -16.94
N LYS A 597 -18.99 -2.76 -17.03
CA LYS A 597 -20.44 -2.80 -16.87
C LYS A 597 -21.13 -2.29 -18.12
N GLU A 598 -22.23 -2.93 -18.48
CA GLU A 598 -23.10 -2.50 -19.58
C GLU A 598 -24.35 -1.85 -18.98
N ILE A 599 -24.60 -0.58 -19.31
CA ILE A 599 -25.80 0.16 -18.91
C ILE A 599 -26.84 0.20 -20.05
N ASP A 600 -28.01 0.78 -19.80
CA ASP A 600 -29.09 0.93 -20.78
C ASP A 600 -28.58 1.35 -22.17
N HIS A 601 -29.17 0.77 -23.23
CA HIS A 601 -28.83 0.99 -24.63
C HIS A 601 -27.43 0.49 -25.08
N GLY A 602 -26.78 -0.39 -24.30
CA GLY A 602 -25.57 -1.11 -24.73
C GLY A 602 -24.25 -0.33 -24.57
N ILE A 603 -24.26 0.73 -23.77
CA ILE A 603 -23.04 1.50 -23.46
C ILE A 603 -22.20 0.73 -22.45
N LYS A 604 -20.93 0.44 -22.82
CA LYS A 604 -19.95 -0.23 -21.96
C LYS A 604 -19.12 0.82 -21.20
N LEU A 605 -19.08 0.70 -19.89
CA LEU A 605 -18.36 1.58 -18.96
C LEU A 605 -17.48 0.74 -18.03
N PHE A 606 -16.47 1.33 -17.40
CA PHE A 606 -15.67 0.66 -16.38
C PHE A 606 -15.85 1.34 -15.03
N THR A 607 -15.94 0.53 -13.97
CA THR A 607 -16.12 1.01 -12.60
C THR A 607 -15.32 0.17 -11.61
N GLU A 608 -14.91 0.82 -10.53
CA GLU A 608 -14.25 0.18 -9.40
C GLU A 608 -15.25 -0.60 -8.52
N ILE A 609 -14.83 -1.79 -8.09
CA ILE A 609 -15.55 -2.72 -7.22
C ILE A 609 -14.64 -3.25 -6.12
N GLU A 610 -15.23 -3.82 -5.06
CA GLU A 610 -14.50 -4.53 -4.00
C GLU A 610 -13.38 -3.70 -3.32
N HIS A 611 -13.47 -2.37 -3.35
CA HIS A 611 -12.56 -1.49 -2.61
C HIS A 611 -12.91 -1.54 -1.12
N GLY A 612 -12.03 -2.11 -0.32
CA GLY A 612 -12.17 -2.22 1.13
C GLY A 612 -11.69 -0.97 1.86
N ASN A 613 -11.84 -0.97 3.18
CA ASN A 613 -11.34 0.10 4.04
C ASN A 613 -9.82 -0.02 4.19
N ILE A 614 -9.05 0.94 3.63
CA ILE A 614 -7.58 0.94 3.64
C ILE A 614 -6.99 0.83 5.05
N TYR A 615 -7.61 1.47 6.04
CA TYR A 615 -7.42 1.22 7.46
C TYR A 615 -8.71 0.59 7.96
N LYS A 616 -8.64 -0.53 8.69
CA LYS A 616 -9.86 -1.18 9.20
C LYS A 616 -10.56 -0.17 10.10
N GLU A 617 -11.78 0.23 9.76
CA GLU A 617 -12.72 0.71 10.76
C GLU A 617 -12.96 -0.48 11.68
N THR A 618 -12.47 -0.39 12.91
CA THR A 618 -12.64 -1.48 13.86
C THR A 618 -13.91 -1.19 14.63
N ASP A 619 -14.91 -2.07 14.55
CA ASP A 619 -16.12 -1.92 15.34
C ASP A 619 -15.73 -2.01 16.82
N VAL A 620 -15.88 -0.89 17.55
CA VAL A 620 -15.58 -0.78 18.99
C VAL A 620 -16.24 -1.92 19.76
N LYS A 621 -17.42 -2.38 19.33
CA LYS A 621 -18.14 -3.49 19.99
C LYS A 621 -17.46 -4.85 19.78
N GLU A 622 -16.78 -5.06 18.66
CA GLU A 622 -15.99 -6.28 18.44
C GLU A 622 -14.67 -6.26 19.22
N ILE A 623 -14.02 -5.10 19.37
CA ILE A 623 -12.82 -4.93 20.20
C ILE A 623 -13.15 -5.33 21.64
N VAL A 624 -14.15 -4.67 22.24
CA VAL A 624 -14.45 -4.84 23.66
C VAL A 624 -14.94 -6.26 23.98
N LYS A 625 -15.62 -6.94 23.04
CA LYS A 625 -16.05 -8.34 23.19
C LYS A 625 -14.88 -9.32 23.34
N HIS A 626 -13.71 -8.98 22.81
CA HIS A 626 -12.50 -9.81 22.85
C HIS A 626 -11.41 -9.27 23.78
N SER A 627 -11.69 -8.17 24.49
CA SER A 627 -10.75 -7.54 25.41
C SER A 627 -10.80 -8.13 26.83
N ASP A 628 -9.76 -7.87 27.61
CA ASP A 628 -9.69 -8.12 29.06
C ASP A 628 -9.21 -6.89 29.86
N LEU A 629 -9.02 -7.04 31.18
CA LEU A 629 -8.54 -5.95 32.07
C LEU A 629 -7.11 -5.47 31.76
N GLU A 630 -6.27 -6.30 31.15
CA GLU A 630 -4.93 -5.89 30.70
C GLU A 630 -5.06 -4.96 29.49
N ASP A 631 -5.94 -5.29 28.54
CA ASP A 631 -6.23 -4.44 27.38
C ASP A 631 -6.78 -3.07 27.81
N LEU A 632 -7.69 -3.04 28.80
CA LEU A 632 -8.17 -1.79 29.39
C LEU A 632 -7.04 -0.98 30.04
N TYR A 633 -6.11 -1.63 30.75
CA TYR A 633 -4.94 -0.96 31.32
C TYR A 633 -4.04 -0.35 30.23
N GLU A 634 -3.80 -1.06 29.12
CA GLU A 634 -3.01 -0.53 28.01
C GLU A 634 -3.70 0.66 27.32
N LEU A 635 -5.01 0.59 27.09
CA LEU A 635 -5.80 1.70 26.54
C LEU A 635 -5.74 2.93 27.46
N LEU A 636 -5.82 2.74 28.77
CA LEU A 636 -5.69 3.82 29.74
C LEU A 636 -4.27 4.40 29.80
N GLN A 637 -3.22 3.59 29.67
CA GLN A 637 -1.84 4.10 29.61
C GLN A 637 -1.58 4.90 28.34
N LEU A 638 -2.15 4.47 27.23
CA LEU A 638 -2.12 5.20 25.98
C LEU A 638 -2.87 6.53 26.07
N ALA A 639 -4.07 6.53 26.67
CA ALA A 639 -4.80 7.77 26.96
C ALA A 639 -3.93 8.71 27.81
N LEU A 640 -3.27 8.20 28.86
CA LEU A 640 -2.35 8.99 29.68
C LEU A 640 -1.19 9.59 28.87
N GLU A 641 -0.60 8.82 27.97
CA GLU A 641 0.49 9.27 27.09
C GLU A 641 0.04 10.37 26.11
N ILE A 642 -1.19 10.28 25.59
CA ILE A 642 -1.78 11.30 24.71
C ILE A 642 -1.89 12.63 25.45
N GLU A 643 -2.52 12.65 26.63
CA GLU A 643 -2.67 13.88 27.45
C GLU A 643 -1.30 14.50 27.83
N LEU A 644 -0.28 13.65 28.04
CA LEU A 644 1.07 14.13 28.36
C LEU A 644 1.83 14.67 27.13
N THR A 645 1.47 14.24 25.92
CA THR A 645 2.16 14.64 24.67
C THR A 645 1.68 16.00 24.14
N THR A 646 0.50 16.47 24.51
CA THR A 646 -0.03 17.77 24.08
C THR A 646 0.53 18.94 24.91
N ILE A 647 0.88 18.69 26.17
CA ILE A 647 1.34 19.71 27.14
C ILE A 647 2.66 20.40 26.74
N PRO A 648 3.76 19.69 26.37
CA PRO A 648 5.04 20.33 26.06
C PRO A 648 5.00 21.32 24.89
N PRO A 649 4.34 21.03 23.75
CA PRO A 649 4.14 22.01 22.67
C PRO A 649 3.44 23.28 23.13
N TYR A 650 2.38 23.16 23.95
CA TYR A 650 1.61 24.31 24.46
C TYR A 650 2.48 25.17 25.37
N LEU A 651 3.22 24.54 26.29
CA LEU A 651 4.14 25.23 27.18
C LEU A 651 5.32 25.86 26.44
N TYR A 652 5.88 25.18 25.44
CA TYR A 652 6.97 25.72 24.61
C TYR A 652 6.55 27.00 23.88
N ALA A 653 5.38 26.97 23.24
CA ALA A 653 4.78 28.13 22.60
C ALA A 653 4.53 29.25 23.62
N LEU A 654 3.99 28.93 24.79
CA LEU A 654 3.76 29.89 25.88
C LEU A 654 5.05 30.57 26.35
N TYR A 655 6.14 29.82 26.53
CA TYR A 655 7.43 30.36 26.98
C TYR A 655 8.10 31.24 25.92
N SER A 656 7.77 31.06 24.64
CA SER A 656 8.30 31.90 23.55
C SER A 656 7.76 33.34 23.55
N ILE A 657 6.61 33.61 24.19
CA ILE A 657 5.93 34.92 24.15
C ILE A 657 6.68 35.95 25.02
N LYS A 658 7.01 37.12 24.46
CA LYS A 658 7.67 38.22 25.18
C LYS A 658 6.68 39.00 26.05
N GLY A 659 7.12 39.40 27.25
CA GLY A 659 6.36 40.29 28.14
C GLY A 659 5.14 39.66 28.83
N HIS A 660 4.41 40.48 29.61
CA HIS A 660 3.26 40.06 30.43
C HIS A 660 2.05 41.00 30.34
N LYS A 661 2.10 42.03 29.48
CA LYS A 661 1.03 43.01 29.29
C LYS A 661 0.33 42.77 27.94
N ASP A 662 -0.82 43.40 27.74
CA ASP A 662 -1.56 43.45 26.46
C ASP A 662 -1.97 42.08 25.90
N ILE A 663 -1.84 41.86 24.59
CA ILE A 663 -2.28 40.64 23.90
C ILE A 663 -1.43 39.43 24.31
N GLY A 664 -0.12 39.60 24.47
CA GLY A 664 0.79 38.54 24.93
C GLY A 664 0.42 37.97 26.30
N GLY A 665 -0.02 38.82 27.23
CA GLY A 665 -0.51 38.38 28.55
C GLY A 665 -1.79 37.53 28.46
N LYS A 666 -2.74 37.92 27.61
CA LYS A 666 -3.98 37.16 27.35
C LYS A 666 -3.68 35.79 26.74
N LEU A 667 -2.80 35.73 25.73
CA LEU A 667 -2.38 34.48 25.09
C LEU A 667 -1.73 33.51 26.08
N LYS A 668 -0.81 34.00 26.92
CA LYS A 668 -0.19 33.19 27.98
C LYS A 668 -1.23 32.63 28.96
N HIS A 669 -2.28 33.37 29.26
CA HIS A 669 -3.35 32.88 30.15
C HIS A 669 -4.16 31.78 29.49
N LEU A 670 -4.60 31.95 28.25
CA LEU A 670 -5.38 30.97 27.50
C LEU A 670 -4.62 29.66 27.26
N ILE A 671 -3.37 29.74 26.77
CA ILE A 671 -2.55 28.55 26.51
C ILE A 671 -2.24 27.80 27.81
N ARG A 672 -1.97 28.53 28.91
CA ARG A 672 -1.75 27.91 30.23
C ARG A 672 -3.01 27.23 30.77
N HIS A 673 -4.18 27.78 30.47
CA HIS A 673 -5.45 27.22 30.91
C HIS A 673 -5.67 25.85 30.29
N VAL A 674 -5.55 25.75 28.96
CA VAL A 674 -5.64 24.46 28.23
C VAL A 674 -4.59 23.46 28.76
N ALA A 675 -3.32 23.87 28.86
CA ALA A 675 -2.27 22.97 29.39
C ALA A 675 -2.52 22.50 30.84
N ALA A 676 -3.31 23.24 31.63
CA ALA A 676 -3.71 22.82 32.96
C ALA A 676 -4.93 21.89 32.96
N GLU A 677 -5.80 21.99 31.94
CA GLU A 677 -6.92 21.08 31.72
C GLU A 677 -6.42 19.71 31.19
N GLU A 678 -5.46 19.67 30.27
CA GLU A 678 -4.78 18.42 29.84
C GLU A 678 -4.13 17.69 31.04
N MET A 679 -3.56 18.43 32.00
CA MET A 679 -3.00 17.85 33.23
C MET A 679 -4.09 17.30 34.17
N LEU A 680 -5.28 17.92 34.17
CA LEU A 680 -6.45 17.38 34.88
C LEU A 680 -6.91 16.08 34.21
N HIS A 681 -6.93 16.01 32.87
CA HIS A 681 -7.29 14.81 32.12
C HIS A 681 -6.32 13.67 32.41
N ALA A 682 -5.01 13.92 32.33
CA ALA A 682 -3.98 12.95 32.73
C ALA A 682 -4.17 12.45 34.19
N SER A 683 -4.59 13.33 35.10
CA SER A 683 -4.85 12.98 36.50
C SER A 683 -6.11 12.11 36.67
N LEU A 684 -7.16 12.35 35.88
CA LEU A 684 -8.37 11.53 35.84
C LEU A 684 -8.08 10.14 35.24
N VAL A 685 -7.30 10.08 34.17
CA VAL A 685 -6.83 8.81 33.58
C VAL A 685 -6.00 8.01 34.59
N ALA A 686 -5.12 8.67 35.34
CA ALA A 686 -4.35 8.03 36.40
C ALA A 686 -5.26 7.46 37.52
N ASN A 687 -6.34 8.16 37.89
CA ASN A 687 -7.34 7.61 38.82
C ASN A 687 -8.08 6.40 38.22
N LEU A 688 -8.44 6.42 36.93
CA LEU A 688 -9.05 5.27 36.23
C LEU A 688 -8.12 4.04 36.24
N ILE A 689 -6.82 4.25 36.01
CA ILE A 689 -5.78 3.18 36.10
C ILE A 689 -5.71 2.59 37.51
N VAL A 690 -5.76 3.43 38.54
CA VAL A 690 -5.75 2.95 39.93
C VAL A 690 -7.04 2.21 40.27
N ALA A 691 -8.20 2.65 39.77
CA ALA A 691 -9.49 2.00 40.02
C ALA A 691 -9.52 0.53 39.58
N ILE A 692 -8.85 0.20 38.46
CA ILE A 692 -8.70 -1.19 37.98
C ILE A 692 -7.59 -1.98 38.72
N GLY A 693 -7.00 -1.41 39.78
CA GLY A 693 -5.98 -2.06 40.61
C GLY A 693 -4.56 -2.00 40.01
N ARG A 694 -4.32 -1.08 39.07
CA ARG A 694 -3.03 -0.91 38.38
C ARG A 694 -2.37 0.42 38.77
N LYS A 695 -1.22 0.70 38.16
CA LYS A 695 -0.33 1.80 38.53
C LYS A 695 -0.03 2.67 37.31
N PRO A 696 -0.30 3.99 37.35
CA PRO A 696 0.00 4.87 36.22
C PRO A 696 1.52 5.05 36.08
N VAL A 697 1.99 5.17 34.83
CA VAL A 697 3.42 5.32 34.52
C VAL A 697 3.61 6.66 33.82
N PHE A 698 4.18 7.63 34.53
CA PHE A 698 4.47 8.96 33.98
C PHE A 698 5.94 9.08 33.54
N TYR A 699 6.84 8.30 34.14
CA TYR A 699 8.28 8.35 33.87
C TYR A 699 8.80 7.00 33.39
N SER A 700 9.09 6.93 32.09
CA SER A 700 9.92 5.92 31.46
C SER A 700 10.51 6.50 30.18
N ARG A 701 11.48 5.81 29.56
CA ARG A 701 12.01 6.25 28.26
C ARG A 701 10.92 6.27 27.19
N GLU A 702 9.92 5.42 27.34
CA GLU A 702 8.79 5.28 26.42
C GLU A 702 7.66 6.29 26.70
N ALA A 703 7.42 6.67 27.96
CA ALA A 703 6.36 7.61 28.33
C ALA A 703 6.74 9.09 28.14
N ILE A 704 8.03 9.41 28.02
CA ILE A 704 8.49 10.78 27.75
C ILE A 704 8.48 11.05 26.24
N PRO A 705 7.65 12.00 25.75
CA PRO A 705 7.49 12.25 24.32
C PRO A 705 8.75 12.87 23.68
N VAL A 706 8.97 12.59 22.40
CA VAL A 706 10.11 13.13 21.61
C VAL A 706 9.57 14.01 20.49
N TYR A 707 10.12 15.22 20.34
CA TYR A 707 9.64 16.18 19.33
C TYR A 707 10.63 16.39 18.16
N PRO A 708 10.12 16.57 16.94
CA PRO A 708 8.71 16.58 16.58
C PRO A 708 8.15 15.17 16.60
N ASN A 709 6.95 15.05 17.15
CA ASN A 709 6.24 13.78 17.31
C ASN A 709 5.00 13.83 16.41
N PRO A 710 4.66 12.76 15.67
CA PRO A 710 3.24 12.56 15.37
C PRO A 710 2.49 12.39 16.70
N LEU A 711 1.28 12.95 16.83
CA LEU A 711 0.47 12.67 18.00
C LEU A 711 0.13 11.17 18.05
N PRO A 712 0.08 10.51 19.22
CA PRO A 712 -0.09 9.05 19.30
C PRO A 712 -1.39 8.51 18.66
N HIS A 713 -2.43 9.35 18.55
CA HIS A 713 -3.73 9.04 17.93
C HIS A 713 -3.88 9.61 16.50
N VAL A 714 -2.91 10.41 16.03
CA VAL A 714 -2.87 10.91 14.64
C VAL A 714 -1.83 10.08 13.88
N LYS A 715 -2.16 9.69 12.65
CA LYS A 715 -1.24 8.93 11.79
C LYS A 715 0.14 9.60 11.71
N GLU A 716 1.20 8.79 11.73
CA GLU A 716 2.57 9.23 11.47
C GLU A 716 2.64 9.99 10.13
N GLY A 717 2.90 11.30 10.19
CA GLY A 717 3.03 12.20 9.04
C GLY A 717 1.85 13.15 8.74
N GLU A 718 0.69 13.02 9.38
CA GLU A 718 -0.47 13.91 9.08
C GLU A 718 -0.45 15.22 9.87
N ILE A 719 -0.11 15.18 11.16
CA ILE A 719 0.16 16.37 11.98
C ILE A 719 1.44 16.11 12.77
N MET A 720 2.57 16.57 12.24
CA MET A 720 3.82 16.61 12.98
C MET A 720 3.77 17.75 13.99
N VAL A 721 3.75 17.41 15.27
CA VAL A 721 3.75 18.41 16.34
C VAL A 721 5.17 18.80 16.65
N HIS A 722 5.48 20.07 16.39
CA HIS A 722 6.79 20.66 16.62
C HIS A 722 6.79 21.48 17.92
N LEU A 723 7.94 21.50 18.62
CA LEU A 723 8.20 22.52 19.63
C LEU A 723 8.60 23.81 18.91
N SER A 724 7.66 24.74 18.78
CA SER A 724 7.89 26.01 18.08
C SER A 724 7.24 27.21 18.78
N LYS A 725 7.66 28.41 18.40
CA LYS A 725 7.14 29.67 18.97
C LYS A 725 5.63 29.82 18.73
N ALA A 726 4.96 30.62 19.53
CA ALA A 726 3.52 30.87 19.40
C ALA A 726 3.18 31.76 18.19
N ASP A 727 3.41 31.29 16.97
CA ASP A 727 2.98 31.99 15.75
C ASP A 727 1.69 31.40 15.17
N VAL A 728 1.19 32.02 14.10
CA VAL A 728 -0.04 31.61 13.42
C VAL A 728 0.04 30.13 12.98
N LYS A 729 1.21 29.65 12.55
CA LYS A 729 1.38 28.26 12.11
C LYS A 729 1.23 27.32 13.30
N THR A 730 1.91 27.60 14.40
CA THR A 730 1.86 26.76 15.61
C THR A 730 0.47 26.75 16.26
N ILE A 731 -0.22 27.89 16.36
CA ILE A 731 -1.59 27.91 16.90
C ILE A 731 -2.58 27.19 15.99
N ASN A 732 -2.42 27.26 14.66
CA ASN A 732 -3.23 26.44 13.75
C ASN A 732 -2.98 24.95 13.96
N THR A 733 -1.74 24.53 14.25
CA THR A 733 -1.47 23.15 14.65
C THR A 733 -2.27 22.80 15.91
N PHE A 734 -2.27 23.63 16.95
CA PHE A 734 -3.06 23.37 18.16
C PHE A 734 -4.57 23.28 17.88
N ILE A 735 -5.10 24.11 16.98
CA ILE A 735 -6.50 24.01 16.53
C ILE A 735 -6.79 22.67 15.84
N GLN A 736 -5.83 22.14 15.07
CA GLN A 736 -5.98 20.84 14.42
C GLN A 736 -5.91 19.68 15.42
N ILE A 737 -5.08 19.81 16.47
CA ILE A 737 -5.00 18.85 17.57
C ILE A 737 -6.36 18.75 18.26
N GLU A 738 -6.96 19.89 18.63
CA GLU A 738 -8.20 19.94 19.43
C GLU A 738 -9.50 19.89 18.61
N ALA A 739 -9.43 19.70 17.29
CA ALA A 739 -10.61 19.80 16.42
C ALA A 739 -11.60 18.64 16.66
N PRO A 740 -12.92 18.93 16.80
CA PRO A 740 -13.93 17.90 16.96
C PRO A 740 -14.06 17.02 15.71
N ASP A 741 -14.63 15.82 15.87
CA ASP A 741 -14.70 14.78 14.82
C ASP A 741 -15.44 15.22 13.56
N ASP A 742 -16.44 16.10 13.68
CA ASP A 742 -17.29 16.58 12.58
C ASP A 742 -16.67 17.70 11.74
N LEU A 743 -15.66 18.40 12.28
CA LEU A 743 -14.93 19.48 11.62
C LEU A 743 -13.50 19.10 11.23
N SER A 744 -13.04 17.94 11.69
CA SER A 744 -11.76 17.37 11.29
C SER A 744 -11.83 16.81 9.87
N PRO A 745 -10.78 16.96 9.03
CA PRO A 745 -10.65 16.09 7.85
C PRO A 745 -10.74 14.63 8.31
N PRO A 746 -11.23 13.67 7.51
CA PRO A 746 -11.44 12.28 7.94
C PRO A 746 -10.18 11.74 8.61
N LYS A 747 -10.16 11.79 9.95
CA LYS A 747 -9.07 11.31 10.80
C LYS A 747 -9.18 9.79 10.72
N LYS A 748 -8.13 9.15 10.23
CA LYS A 748 -8.05 7.70 10.26
C LYS A 748 -6.95 7.30 11.24
N PRO A 749 -7.26 6.44 12.19
CA PRO A 749 -6.33 6.02 13.20
C PRO A 749 -5.46 4.87 12.71
N SER A 750 -4.36 4.72 13.41
CA SER A 750 -3.76 3.42 13.67
C SER A 750 -2.91 3.58 14.91
N ILE A 751 -3.35 2.99 16.02
CA ILE A 751 -2.52 2.79 17.20
C ILE A 751 -2.11 1.31 17.14
N PRO A 752 -0.89 0.97 16.70
CA PRO A 752 -0.43 -0.40 16.80
C PRO A 752 -0.26 -0.73 18.28
N LEU A 753 -1.21 -1.45 18.88
CA LEU A 753 -1.05 -2.07 20.19
C LEU A 753 -0.03 -3.23 20.10
N LYS A 754 1.24 -2.90 19.80
CA LYS A 754 2.37 -3.84 19.73
C LYS A 754 2.79 -4.41 21.09
N ARG A 755 2.13 -4.03 22.18
CA ARG A 755 2.45 -4.51 23.54
C ARG A 755 1.59 -5.67 24.04
N LEU A 756 0.52 -6.00 23.32
CA LEU A 756 -0.57 -6.86 23.81
C LEU A 756 -0.27 -8.34 24.05
N ARG A 757 0.84 -8.92 23.57
CA ARG A 757 1.21 -10.30 23.95
C ARG A 757 2.72 -10.47 24.00
N LYS A 758 3.25 -10.89 25.16
CA LYS A 758 4.51 -11.65 25.17
C LYS A 758 4.27 -12.89 24.30
N GLN A 759 4.99 -12.99 23.18
CA GLN A 759 4.96 -14.16 22.31
C GLN A 759 5.30 -15.41 23.11
N THR A 760 4.31 -16.27 23.35
CA THR A 760 4.56 -17.70 23.53
C THR A 760 4.75 -18.32 22.16
N PRO A 761 5.81 -19.14 21.93
CA PRO A 761 5.99 -19.80 20.65
C PRO A 761 4.84 -20.78 20.38
N GLY A 762 4.00 -20.52 19.38
CA GLY A 762 3.02 -21.50 18.88
C GLY A 762 1.60 -21.02 18.56
N ASP A 763 1.21 -19.79 18.91
CA ASP A 763 -0.16 -19.30 18.64
C ASP A 763 -0.24 -18.45 17.36
N ASP A 764 -0.86 -18.99 16.32
CA ASP A 764 -1.22 -18.30 15.06
C ASP A 764 -2.47 -17.40 15.26
N VAL A 765 -2.34 -16.36 16.09
CA VAL A 765 -3.36 -15.29 16.16
C VAL A 765 -2.82 -14.06 15.43
N ASP A 766 -3.52 -13.68 14.35
CA ASP A 766 -3.36 -12.41 13.64
C ASP A 766 -3.68 -11.27 14.63
N VAL A 767 -2.65 -10.74 15.29
CA VAL A 767 -2.81 -9.62 16.25
C VAL A 767 -3.06 -8.37 15.42
N SER A 768 -4.34 -8.15 15.07
CA SER A 768 -4.80 -6.93 14.43
C SER A 768 -4.41 -5.72 15.27
N GLU A 769 -3.69 -4.77 14.66
CA GLU A 769 -3.53 -3.41 15.19
C GLU A 769 -4.93 -2.88 15.54
N VAL A 770 -5.21 -2.64 16.83
CA VAL A 770 -6.47 -2.04 17.28
C VAL A 770 -6.43 -0.55 16.94
N SER A 771 -7.30 -0.12 16.04
CA SER A 771 -7.35 1.24 15.52
C SER A 771 -8.53 1.98 16.14
N VAL A 772 -8.31 3.12 16.83
CA VAL A 772 -9.37 3.96 17.43
C VAL A 772 -9.45 5.32 16.72
N ASP A 773 -10.56 5.66 16.05
CA ASP A 773 -10.62 6.68 14.98
C ASP A 773 -10.35 8.15 15.38
N SER A 774 -10.42 8.44 16.67
CA SER A 774 -10.16 9.74 17.29
C SER A 774 -9.79 9.57 18.77
N ILE A 775 -9.40 10.66 19.45
CA ILE A 775 -9.29 10.64 20.93
C ILE A 775 -10.68 10.38 21.53
N GLY A 776 -11.74 10.92 20.90
CA GLY A 776 -13.13 10.64 21.24
C GLY A 776 -13.49 9.15 21.22
N ASP A 777 -13.09 8.43 20.17
CA ASP A 777 -13.34 6.98 20.01
C ASP A 777 -12.51 6.14 20.97
N LEU A 778 -11.29 6.57 21.29
CA LEU A 778 -10.49 5.95 22.35
C LEU A 778 -11.22 6.01 23.69
N TYR A 779 -11.75 7.18 24.07
CA TYR A 779 -12.49 7.33 25.33
C TYR A 779 -13.84 6.61 25.31
N ASP A 780 -14.53 6.53 24.17
CA ASP A 780 -15.73 5.70 24.02
C ASP A 780 -15.41 4.20 24.20
N THR A 781 -14.29 3.74 23.63
CA THR A 781 -13.81 2.36 23.81
C THR A 781 -13.47 2.07 25.27
N ILE A 782 -12.75 2.98 25.94
CA ILE A 782 -12.45 2.87 27.37
C ILE A 782 -13.75 2.81 28.19
N LYS A 783 -14.74 3.66 27.89
CA LYS A 783 -16.03 3.68 28.57
C LYS A 783 -16.77 2.35 28.43
N GLU A 784 -16.83 1.80 27.22
CA GLU A 784 -17.45 0.49 26.95
C GLU A 784 -16.70 -0.66 27.66
N CYS A 785 -15.37 -0.61 27.75
CA CYS A 785 -14.60 -1.56 28.56
C CYS A 785 -14.97 -1.47 30.05
N PHE A 786 -15.10 -0.27 30.63
CA PHE A 786 -15.54 -0.11 32.02
C PHE A 786 -16.95 -0.67 32.25
N ILE A 787 -17.86 -0.50 31.30
CA ILE A 787 -19.22 -1.08 31.35
C ILE A 787 -19.14 -2.61 31.32
N ASN A 788 -18.37 -3.18 30.40
CA ASN A 788 -18.31 -4.63 30.20
C ASN A 788 -17.54 -5.37 31.30
N PHE A 789 -16.46 -4.79 31.82
CA PHE A 789 -15.67 -5.38 32.91
C PHE A 789 -16.08 -4.90 34.30
N ASN A 790 -17.24 -4.22 34.44
CA ASN A 790 -17.64 -3.60 35.70
C ASN A 790 -17.62 -4.58 36.89
N ASP A 791 -18.05 -5.82 36.68
CA ASP A 791 -18.12 -6.84 37.75
C ASP A 791 -16.72 -7.39 38.13
N GLU A 792 -15.70 -7.17 37.29
CA GLU A 792 -14.31 -7.59 37.53
C GLU A 792 -13.44 -6.47 38.14
N ILE A 793 -13.85 -5.21 37.96
CA ILE A 793 -13.13 -4.04 38.45
C ILE A 793 -13.34 -3.87 39.96
N LYS A 794 -12.23 -3.76 40.71
CA LYS A 794 -12.26 -3.61 42.18
C LYS A 794 -12.58 -2.19 42.66
N TYR A 795 -12.45 -1.20 41.80
CA TYR A 795 -12.55 0.22 42.12
C TYR A 795 -11.67 0.61 43.31
N ASP A 796 -10.37 0.30 43.22
CA ASP A 796 -9.42 0.63 44.29
C ASP A 796 -9.25 2.14 44.44
N THR A 797 -9.66 2.69 45.58
CA THR A 797 -9.57 4.13 45.88
C THR A 797 -8.34 4.49 46.70
N THR A 798 -7.53 3.52 47.15
CA THR A 798 -6.46 3.69 48.16
C THR A 798 -5.43 4.72 47.73
N PHE A 799 -5.06 4.72 46.45
CA PHE A 799 -4.02 5.58 45.89
C PHE A 799 -4.55 6.59 44.88
N GLN A 800 -5.87 6.83 44.84
CA GLN A 800 -6.45 7.86 43.97
C GLN A 800 -6.31 9.26 44.56
N LEU A 801 -6.32 10.27 43.70
CA LEU A 801 -6.36 11.68 44.13
C LEU A 801 -7.80 12.18 44.16
N GLY A 802 -8.17 12.83 45.27
CA GLY A 802 -9.51 13.36 45.47
C GLY A 802 -9.68 14.84 45.07
N PRO A 803 -10.92 15.33 45.07
CA PRO A 803 -11.27 16.74 45.05
C PRO A 803 -10.31 17.64 45.86
N GLY A 804 -9.77 18.69 45.24
CA GLY A 804 -8.85 19.64 45.88
C GLY A 804 -7.41 19.13 46.14
N MET A 805 -7.08 17.90 45.73
CA MET A 805 -5.72 17.35 45.80
C MET A 805 -4.99 17.51 44.44
N GLY A 806 -3.74 17.98 44.47
CA GLY A 806 -2.90 18.14 43.27
C GLY A 806 -3.01 19.51 42.58
N TYR A 807 -2.49 19.59 41.35
CA TYR A 807 -2.49 20.80 40.50
C TYR A 807 -3.69 20.76 39.53
N ALA A 808 -4.89 20.47 40.01
CA ALA A 808 -6.11 20.66 39.22
C ALA A 808 -6.47 22.15 39.25
N PRO A 809 -6.55 22.87 38.11
CA PRO A 809 -6.95 24.28 38.14
C PRO A 809 -8.36 24.39 38.74
N SER A 810 -8.57 25.38 39.61
CA SER A 810 -9.92 25.86 39.86
C SER A 810 -10.39 26.50 38.54
N THR A 811 -11.02 25.71 37.68
CA THR A 811 -11.88 26.26 36.63
C THR A 811 -12.84 27.19 37.37
N GLY A 812 -13.09 28.41 36.85
CA GLY A 812 -13.82 29.46 37.55
C GLY A 812 -15.28 29.14 37.94
N THR A 813 -15.68 27.87 37.86
CA THR A 813 -16.92 27.25 38.30
C THR A 813 -16.59 26.30 39.46
N GLY A 814 -16.89 26.69 40.69
CA GLY A 814 -16.39 26.02 41.89
C GLY A 814 -16.58 24.49 42.00
N LYS A 815 -15.71 23.89 42.82
CA LYS A 815 -15.66 22.50 43.30
C LYS A 815 -15.51 21.41 42.23
N ASP A 816 -14.23 21.11 41.99
CA ASP A 816 -13.62 19.78 41.86
C ASP A 816 -13.80 19.02 40.54
N GLY A 817 -12.93 19.32 39.58
CA GLY A 817 -12.80 18.54 38.33
C GLY A 817 -12.17 17.15 38.52
N LEU A 818 -11.43 16.91 39.62
CA LEU A 818 -10.83 15.62 39.93
C LEU A 818 -11.78 14.79 40.79
N THR A 819 -12.12 13.58 40.35
CA THR A 819 -13.10 12.70 41.01
C THR A 819 -12.47 11.36 41.37
N ILE A 820 -12.87 10.82 42.53
CA ILE A 820 -12.52 9.45 42.94
C ILE A 820 -13.41 8.48 42.17
N ILE A 821 -12.78 7.51 41.52
CA ILE A 821 -13.40 6.45 40.73
C ILE A 821 -13.66 5.25 41.64
N ASP A 822 -14.79 5.29 42.35
CA ASP A 822 -15.23 4.27 43.31
C ASP A 822 -16.36 3.36 42.77
N ASN A 823 -16.84 3.63 41.56
CA ASN A 823 -17.84 2.84 40.84
C ASN A 823 -17.88 3.23 39.35
N LEU A 824 -18.66 2.49 38.56
CA LEU A 824 -18.86 2.74 37.13
C LEU A 824 -19.35 4.16 36.84
N ILE A 825 -20.31 4.67 37.63
CA ILE A 825 -20.88 6.00 37.43
C ILE A 825 -19.79 7.08 37.57
N ALA A 826 -18.87 6.92 38.52
CA ALA A 826 -17.73 7.81 38.68
C ALA A 826 -16.73 7.70 37.51
N ALA A 827 -16.48 6.47 37.02
CA ALA A 827 -15.64 6.23 35.84
C ALA A 827 -16.22 6.90 34.59
N GLU A 828 -17.50 6.69 34.30
CA GLU A 828 -18.20 7.31 33.17
C GLU A 828 -18.17 8.84 33.25
N LYS A 829 -18.40 9.42 34.43
CA LYS A 829 -18.32 10.88 34.62
C LYS A 829 -16.92 11.43 34.36
N ALA A 830 -15.88 10.72 34.78
CA ALA A 830 -14.50 11.15 34.53
C ALA A 830 -14.18 11.09 33.02
N ILE A 831 -14.56 10.01 32.33
CA ILE A 831 -14.37 9.85 30.89
C ILE A 831 -15.15 10.91 30.12
N ASP A 832 -16.42 11.14 30.48
CA ASP A 832 -17.27 12.16 29.85
C ASP A 832 -16.71 13.58 30.07
N LEU A 833 -16.14 13.87 31.25
CA LEU A 833 -15.53 15.17 31.52
C LEU A 833 -14.30 15.41 30.63
N ILE A 834 -13.42 14.42 30.52
CA ILE A 834 -12.23 14.49 29.64
C ILE A 834 -12.69 14.72 28.20
N LYS A 835 -13.64 13.92 27.73
CA LYS A 835 -14.18 14.03 26.38
C LYS A 835 -14.81 15.41 26.13
N VAL A 836 -15.62 15.93 27.05
CA VAL A 836 -16.34 17.21 26.87
C VAL A 836 -15.43 18.44 26.90
N GLN A 837 -14.40 18.43 27.75
CA GLN A 837 -13.43 19.53 27.84
C GLN A 837 -12.42 19.50 26.68
N GLY A 838 -12.02 18.30 26.25
CA GLY A 838 -11.21 18.06 25.05
C GLY A 838 -12.01 18.16 23.74
N GLU A 839 -11.89 17.14 22.87
CA GLU A 839 -12.44 17.15 21.49
C GLU A 839 -13.99 17.08 21.40
N GLY A 840 -14.72 16.87 22.50
CA GLY A 840 -16.09 16.33 22.49
C GLY A 840 -17.22 17.26 22.93
N SER A 841 -17.59 18.24 22.11
CA SER A 841 -19.01 18.54 21.87
C SER A 841 -19.16 19.42 20.63
N ARG A 842 -20.30 19.30 19.92
CA ARG A 842 -20.72 20.19 18.81
C ARG A 842 -20.23 21.60 19.07
N ALA A 843 -19.73 22.27 18.04
CA ALA A 843 -19.06 23.58 17.99
C ALA A 843 -19.68 24.78 18.77
N GLU A 844 -20.67 24.59 19.64
CA GLU A 844 -21.43 25.57 20.40
C GLU A 844 -21.03 25.70 21.89
N SER A 845 -20.12 24.86 22.43
CA SER A 845 -19.61 25.01 23.82
C SER A 845 -18.57 26.14 23.90
N GLU A 846 -18.91 27.29 24.49
CA GLU A 846 -18.00 28.47 24.66
C GLU A 846 -16.66 28.18 25.38
N ALA A 847 -16.52 26.98 25.96
CA ALA A 847 -15.47 26.57 26.89
C ALA A 847 -14.52 25.46 26.38
N SER A 848 -14.60 25.00 25.12
CA SER A 848 -13.70 23.93 24.62
C SER A 848 -12.27 24.39 24.29
N HIS A 849 -11.31 23.47 24.27
CA HIS A 849 -9.92 23.74 23.88
C HIS A 849 -9.83 24.30 22.45
N TYR A 850 -10.57 23.69 21.50
CA TYR A 850 -10.67 24.16 20.10
C TYR A 850 -11.03 25.65 20.00
N GLN A 851 -12.09 26.07 20.68
CA GLN A 851 -12.52 27.47 20.65
C GLN A 851 -11.52 28.39 21.36
N THR A 852 -10.87 27.89 22.41
CA THR A 852 -9.81 28.64 23.11
C THR A 852 -8.62 28.90 22.18
N PHE A 853 -8.17 27.93 21.38
CA PHE A 853 -7.13 28.16 20.39
C PHE A 853 -7.59 28.99 19.19
N GLN A 854 -8.87 28.92 18.79
CA GLN A 854 -9.44 29.88 17.83
C GLN A 854 -9.40 31.32 18.35
N LYS A 855 -9.70 31.55 19.64
CA LYS A 855 -9.55 32.86 20.29
C LYS A 855 -8.08 33.30 20.28
N CYS A 856 -7.13 32.39 20.55
CA CYS A 856 -5.69 32.67 20.42
C CYS A 856 -5.30 33.08 19.00
N LEU A 857 -5.76 32.35 17.97
CA LEU A 857 -5.48 32.65 16.56
C LEU A 857 -6.01 34.03 16.17
N HIS A 858 -7.23 34.37 16.60
CA HIS A 858 -7.84 35.67 16.38
C HIS A 858 -7.02 36.80 17.02
N LEU A 859 -6.58 36.62 18.27
CA LEU A 859 -5.74 37.59 18.98
C LEU A 859 -4.40 37.82 18.27
N ILE A 860 -3.72 36.76 17.82
CA ILE A 860 -2.42 36.86 17.13
C ILE A 860 -2.58 37.57 15.77
N LYS A 861 -3.62 37.25 15.00
CA LYS A 861 -3.84 37.84 13.66
C LYS A 861 -4.17 39.34 13.71
N ASN A 862 -4.75 39.81 14.81
CA ASN A 862 -5.20 41.20 14.96
C ASN A 862 -4.25 42.05 15.82
N ALA A 863 -3.18 41.49 16.35
CA ALA A 863 -2.18 42.21 17.13
C ALA A 863 -1.19 42.95 16.22
N SER A 864 -0.86 44.20 16.57
CA SER A 864 0.30 44.88 15.99
C SER A 864 1.61 44.27 16.50
N SER A 865 2.72 44.54 15.80
CA SER A 865 4.06 44.08 16.22
C SER A 865 4.53 44.70 17.55
N GLU A 866 3.86 45.73 18.07
CA GLU A 866 4.11 46.32 19.38
C GLU A 866 3.31 45.61 20.48
N GLU A 867 2.12 45.08 20.17
CA GLU A 867 1.22 44.39 21.12
C GLU A 867 1.54 42.90 21.30
N TYR A 868 2.20 42.28 20.32
CA TYR A 868 2.55 40.86 20.35
C TYR A 868 3.90 40.55 19.70
N GLN A 869 4.80 39.92 20.46
CA GLN A 869 6.09 39.44 19.97
C GLN A 869 6.48 38.12 20.65
N CYS A 870 7.21 37.29 19.91
CA CYS A 870 7.88 36.10 20.42
C CYS A 870 9.41 36.26 20.37
N TRP A 871 10.11 35.60 21.28
CA TRP A 871 11.52 35.27 21.10
C TRP A 871 11.68 34.38 19.86
N PRO A 872 12.75 34.55 19.05
CA PRO A 872 13.02 33.70 17.89
C PRO A 872 13.66 32.37 18.36
N VAL A 873 12.94 31.63 19.21
CA VAL A 873 13.38 30.34 19.73
C VAL A 873 13.51 29.33 18.59
N ILE A 874 14.55 28.50 18.64
CA ILE A 874 14.77 27.42 17.68
C ILE A 874 13.59 26.43 17.67
N THR A 875 13.26 25.84 16.53
CA THR A 875 12.24 24.79 16.47
C THR A 875 12.89 23.44 16.78
N ASP A 876 12.22 22.60 17.58
CA ASP A 876 12.69 21.28 18.01
C ASP A 876 14.13 21.28 18.58
N PRO A 877 14.38 22.01 19.70
CA PRO A 877 15.73 22.26 20.22
C PRO A 877 16.55 20.99 20.50
N ALA A 878 15.90 19.87 20.86
CA ALA A 878 16.57 18.61 21.14
C ALA A 878 17.40 18.07 19.95
N LYS A 879 17.02 18.40 18.70
CA LYS A 879 17.74 18.00 17.48
C LYS A 879 19.08 18.71 17.29
N TYR A 880 19.32 19.79 18.03
CA TYR A 880 20.44 20.71 17.79
C TYR A 880 21.29 20.93 19.05
N LEU A 881 21.17 20.04 20.05
CA LEU A 881 21.92 20.13 21.30
C LEU A 881 23.44 20.14 21.10
N ASP A 882 23.94 19.49 20.05
CA ASP A 882 25.35 19.45 19.66
C ASP A 882 25.87 20.83 19.20
N LYS A 883 24.97 21.71 18.75
CA LYS A 883 25.28 23.07 18.28
C LYS A 883 25.12 24.12 19.38
N PHE A 884 24.60 23.75 20.55
CA PHE A 884 24.40 24.70 21.64
C PHE A 884 25.74 25.07 22.30
N PRO A 885 25.97 26.34 22.64
CA PRO A 885 27.06 26.73 23.51
C PRO A 885 27.03 25.91 24.82
N LYS A 886 28.21 25.59 25.37
CA LYS A 886 28.36 24.65 26.49
C LYS A 886 27.52 25.04 27.72
N ASP A 887 27.42 26.32 28.02
CA ASP A 887 26.60 26.87 29.09
C ASP A 887 25.09 26.70 28.82
N VAL A 888 24.64 26.95 27.60
CA VAL A 888 23.24 26.71 27.17
C VAL A 888 22.88 25.24 27.20
N LEU A 889 23.82 24.35 26.83
CA LEU A 889 23.65 22.90 26.93
C LEU A 889 23.48 22.46 28.38
N CYS A 890 24.22 23.03 29.33
CA CYS A 890 24.05 22.76 30.76
C CYS A 890 22.66 23.20 31.27
N ILE A 891 22.17 24.38 30.84
CA ILE A 891 20.83 24.85 31.19
C ILE A 891 19.75 23.93 30.60
N SER A 892 19.94 23.46 29.37
CA SER A 892 19.01 22.53 28.70
C SER A 892 18.94 21.18 29.43
N LYS A 893 20.09 20.63 29.85
CA LYS A 893 20.14 19.41 30.66
C LYS A 893 19.49 19.57 32.03
N ALA A 894 19.66 20.72 32.68
CA ALA A 894 18.97 21.02 33.94
C ALA A 894 17.46 21.11 33.76
N PHE A 895 16.98 21.61 32.61
CA PHE A 895 15.56 21.61 32.25
C PHE A 895 15.02 20.18 32.08
N ASP A 896 15.68 19.34 31.30
CA ASP A 896 15.26 17.95 31.06
C ASP A 896 15.26 17.14 32.36
N ALA A 897 16.29 17.31 33.20
CA ALA A 897 16.32 16.72 34.54
C ALA A 897 15.13 17.19 35.39
N ALA A 898 14.80 18.49 35.39
CA ALA A 898 13.67 19.01 36.15
C ALA A 898 12.32 18.48 35.62
N TYR A 899 12.20 18.32 34.29
CA TYR A 899 10.99 17.83 33.63
C TYR A 899 10.76 16.34 33.93
N CYS A 900 11.79 15.50 33.78
CA CYS A 900 11.72 14.10 34.17
C CYS A 900 11.54 13.92 35.68
N TYR A 901 12.08 14.82 36.50
CA TYR A 901 11.82 14.84 37.93
C TYR A 901 10.34 15.11 38.23
N LEU A 902 9.68 16.02 37.49
CA LEU A 902 8.24 16.26 37.61
C LEU A 902 7.44 14.99 37.32
N MET A 903 7.80 14.26 36.26
CA MET A 903 7.15 13.00 35.91
C MET A 903 7.33 11.92 36.98
N LEU A 904 8.52 11.86 37.61
CA LEU A 904 8.74 11.00 38.78
C LEU A 904 7.90 11.42 39.99
N LEU A 905 7.75 12.73 40.27
CA LEU A 905 6.88 13.20 41.34
C LEU A 905 5.44 12.78 41.06
N LEU A 906 4.93 13.03 39.85
CA LEU A 906 3.59 12.63 39.42
C LEU A 906 3.39 11.13 39.60
N GLN A 907 4.27 10.28 39.07
CA GLN A 907 4.18 8.83 39.25
C GLN A 907 4.12 8.41 40.72
N ASN A 908 4.94 9.00 41.59
CA ASN A 908 4.99 8.64 43.01
C ASN A 908 3.74 9.09 43.79
N VAL A 909 3.01 10.12 43.33
CA VAL A 909 1.79 10.62 44.01
C VAL A 909 0.67 9.56 44.04
N TRP A 910 0.60 8.66 43.04
CA TRP A 910 -0.33 7.52 43.01
C TRP A 910 0.26 6.22 43.62
N MET A 911 1.36 6.31 44.37
CA MET A 911 2.05 5.13 44.95
C MET A 911 2.20 5.15 46.47
N TYR A 912 1.91 6.28 47.12
CA TYR A 912 2.01 6.42 48.57
C TYR A 912 0.65 6.24 49.25
N ASP A 913 0.58 5.27 50.15
CA ASP A 913 -0.55 5.03 51.08
C ASP A 913 -0.52 5.97 52.28
N ASN A 914 0.67 6.51 52.59
CA ASN A 914 0.91 7.45 53.68
C ASN A 914 0.57 8.89 53.27
N THR A 915 -0.45 9.46 53.91
CA THR A 915 -0.98 10.81 53.68
C THR A 915 0.08 11.91 53.85
N GLU A 916 0.96 11.85 54.86
CA GLU A 916 1.99 12.89 55.08
C GLU A 916 3.06 12.91 53.97
N LYS A 917 3.53 11.73 53.55
CA LYS A 917 4.49 11.63 52.44
C LYS A 917 3.87 12.05 51.12
N ARG A 918 2.61 11.68 50.90
CA ARG A 918 1.85 12.07 49.72
C ARG A 918 1.65 13.58 49.65
N ASP A 919 1.23 14.21 50.75
CA ASP A 919 1.06 15.66 50.85
C ASP A 919 2.38 16.42 50.63
N PHE A 920 3.48 15.88 51.15
CA PHE A 920 4.80 16.47 50.93
C PHE A 920 5.26 16.39 49.46
N VAL A 921 4.98 15.28 48.78
CA VAL A 921 5.28 15.10 47.35
C VAL A 921 4.39 16.00 46.49
N MET A 922 3.09 16.08 46.80
CA MET A 922 2.15 16.99 46.13
C MET A 922 2.56 18.46 46.31
N GLY A 923 3.01 18.86 47.51
CA GLY A 923 3.53 20.20 47.77
C GLY A 923 4.78 20.55 46.97
N GLY A 924 5.53 19.55 46.49
CA GLY A 924 6.68 19.72 45.60
C GLY A 924 6.33 20.06 44.15
N LEU A 925 5.13 19.69 43.67
CA LEU A 925 4.73 19.90 42.27
C LEU A 925 4.69 21.39 41.88
N PRO A 926 3.99 22.29 42.61
CA PRO A 926 3.96 23.71 42.27
C PRO A 926 5.33 24.38 42.41
N ALA A 927 6.13 23.95 43.40
CA ALA A 927 7.49 24.44 43.62
C ALA A 927 8.40 24.11 42.43
N LEU A 928 8.31 22.90 41.88
CA LEU A 928 9.06 22.48 40.70
C LEU A 928 8.56 23.17 39.43
N MET A 929 7.24 23.21 39.19
CA MET A 929 6.66 23.81 37.98
C MET A 929 6.93 25.32 37.89
N HIS A 930 6.71 26.07 38.97
CA HIS A 930 6.83 27.53 38.98
C HIS A 930 8.19 28.04 39.45
N GLY A 931 8.88 27.31 40.32
CA GLY A 931 10.17 27.71 40.89
C GLY A 931 11.39 27.14 40.17
N VAL A 932 11.23 26.11 39.32
CA VAL A 932 12.33 25.48 38.58
C VAL A 932 12.08 25.49 37.07
N LEU A 933 11.06 24.76 36.60
CA LEU A 933 10.81 24.57 35.16
C LEU A 933 10.54 25.88 34.42
N LYS A 934 9.59 26.68 34.90
CA LYS A 934 9.23 27.97 34.27
C LYS A 934 10.42 28.95 34.21
N PRO A 935 11.16 29.23 35.30
CA PRO A 935 12.34 30.09 35.24
C PRO A 935 13.41 29.62 34.26
N ILE A 936 13.69 28.30 34.22
CA ILE A 936 14.67 27.74 33.28
C ILE A 936 14.18 27.87 31.83
N ALA A 937 12.91 27.57 31.55
CA ALA A 937 12.35 27.69 30.21
C ALA A 937 12.37 29.13 29.68
N ILE A 938 12.01 30.11 30.53
CA ILE A 938 12.10 31.54 30.19
C ILE A 938 13.55 31.92 29.92
N LYS A 939 14.49 31.49 30.78
CA LYS A 939 15.92 31.75 30.60
C LYS A 939 16.44 31.20 29.26
N LEU A 940 16.03 29.98 28.88
CA LEU A 940 16.37 29.40 27.58
C LEU A 940 15.81 30.24 26.43
N ALA A 941 14.52 30.60 26.48
CA ALA A 941 13.88 31.43 25.45
C ALA A 941 14.55 32.81 25.27
N GLU A 942 15.10 33.37 26.35
CA GLU A 942 15.81 34.66 26.33
C GLU A 942 17.27 34.56 25.88
N THR A 943 17.85 33.36 25.83
CA THR A 943 19.30 33.17 25.59
C THR A 943 19.59 32.96 24.10
N PRO A 944 20.36 33.85 23.44
CA PRO A 944 20.76 33.68 22.05
C PRO A 944 21.73 32.51 21.88
N ILE A 945 21.54 31.71 20.83
CA ILE A 945 22.50 30.66 20.39
C ILE A 945 23.18 31.01 19.07
N SER A 946 22.65 32.01 18.35
CA SER A 946 23.25 32.61 17.17
C SER A 946 22.74 34.06 17.00
N ALA A 947 23.19 34.76 15.95
CA ALA A 947 22.70 36.10 15.63
C ALA A 947 21.19 36.14 15.30
N ALA A 948 20.58 35.01 14.93
CA ALA A 948 19.19 34.94 14.47
C ALA A 948 18.26 34.07 15.34
N LEU A 949 18.81 33.25 16.25
CA LEU A 949 18.04 32.25 17.00
C LEU A 949 18.38 32.23 18.49
N HIS A 950 17.35 31.96 19.28
CA HIS A 950 17.43 31.73 20.72
C HIS A 950 17.29 30.24 21.05
N ALA A 951 17.76 29.83 22.22
CA ALA A 951 17.51 28.49 22.75
C ALA A 951 16.03 28.30 23.11
N GLY A 952 15.67 27.09 23.52
CA GLY A 952 14.32 26.78 23.98
C GLY A 952 14.32 25.55 24.88
N ALA A 953 13.24 25.38 25.63
CA ALA A 953 13.01 24.22 26.50
C ALA A 953 12.96 22.92 25.69
N THR A 954 13.75 21.93 26.10
CA THR A 954 13.98 20.71 25.31
C THR A 954 12.99 19.60 25.56
N PHE A 955 12.41 19.51 26.76
CA PHE A 955 11.46 18.47 27.16
C PHE A 955 11.98 17.04 26.87
N GLY A 956 13.29 16.85 26.89
CA GLY A 956 13.95 15.59 26.59
C GLY A 956 13.98 14.64 27.78
N TYR A 957 14.21 13.35 27.49
CA TYR A 957 14.40 12.32 28.50
C TYR A 957 15.74 12.49 29.23
N TYR A 958 15.69 12.59 30.56
CA TYR A 958 16.84 12.55 31.46
C TYR A 958 16.82 11.26 32.27
N GLU A 959 17.89 10.47 32.16
CA GLU A 959 18.02 9.19 32.85
C GLU A 959 18.56 9.38 34.27
N PHE A 960 17.72 9.14 35.27
CA PHE A 960 18.15 9.07 36.66
C PHE A 960 18.74 7.69 37.01
N THR A 961 19.93 7.66 37.60
CA THR A 961 20.64 6.44 37.98
C THR A 961 20.45 6.08 39.47
N ALA A 962 20.72 4.84 39.86
CA ALA A 962 20.49 4.36 41.23
C ALA A 962 21.56 4.79 42.26
N ASP A 963 22.68 5.39 41.82
CA ASP A 963 23.83 5.76 42.66
C ASP A 963 23.56 6.99 43.56
N LYS A 964 22.60 7.84 43.20
CA LYS A 964 22.18 9.03 43.93
C LYS A 964 20.68 9.22 43.85
N THR A 965 20.09 9.96 44.77
CA THR A 965 18.65 10.23 44.68
C THR A 965 18.34 11.14 43.48
N PRO A 966 17.16 11.00 42.82
CA PRO A 966 16.81 11.84 41.68
C PRO A 966 16.88 13.34 42.01
N LYS A 967 16.56 13.75 43.25
CA LYS A 967 16.74 15.13 43.71
C LYS A 967 18.20 15.57 43.69
N GLN A 968 19.11 14.73 44.16
CA GLN A 968 20.55 15.03 44.17
C GLN A 968 21.12 15.14 42.75
N GLN A 969 20.64 14.31 41.83
CA GLN A 969 21.03 14.38 40.41
C GLN A 969 20.50 15.65 39.75
N LEU A 970 19.23 16.02 40.00
CA LEU A 970 18.67 17.30 39.56
C LEU A 970 19.49 18.48 40.10
N LEU A 971 19.80 18.49 41.40
CA LEU A 971 20.62 19.54 42.01
C LEU A 971 22.00 19.63 41.35
N CYS A 972 22.61 18.50 41.01
CA CYS A 972 23.89 18.45 40.30
C CYS A 972 23.81 19.13 38.92
N GLU A 973 22.77 18.86 38.13
CA GLU A 973 22.58 19.50 36.82
C GLU A 973 22.31 21.01 36.94
N VAL A 974 21.49 21.43 37.93
CA VAL A 974 21.24 22.85 38.21
C VAL A 974 22.53 23.59 38.63
N CYS A 975 23.37 22.97 39.46
CA CYS A 975 24.68 23.52 39.83
C CYS A 975 25.62 23.64 38.62
N LYS A 976 25.65 22.64 37.73
CA LYS A 976 26.43 22.70 36.48
C LYS A 976 25.96 23.84 35.57
N ALA A 977 24.65 24.11 35.55
CA ALA A 977 24.04 25.22 34.83
C ALA A 977 24.23 26.59 35.49
N LYS A 978 24.81 26.64 36.71
CA LYS A 978 25.08 27.87 37.49
C LYS A 978 23.81 28.67 37.83
N LEU A 979 22.72 27.98 38.11
CA LEU A 979 21.40 28.57 38.36
C LEU A 979 21.11 28.71 39.87
N LYS A 980 21.86 29.59 40.57
CA LYS A 980 21.86 29.69 42.04
C LYS A 980 20.48 29.88 42.69
N GLU A 981 19.62 30.72 42.10
CA GLU A 981 18.27 30.97 42.64
C GLU A 981 17.36 29.74 42.58
N ILE A 982 17.64 28.84 41.62
CA ILE A 982 16.90 27.58 41.44
C ILE A 982 17.46 26.49 42.37
N GLU A 983 18.76 26.51 42.70
CA GLU A 983 19.38 25.56 43.63
C GLU A 983 18.65 25.55 44.99
N GLU A 984 18.30 26.72 45.53
CA GLU A 984 17.58 26.85 46.80
C GLU A 984 16.17 26.24 46.75
N VAL A 985 15.50 26.31 45.59
CA VAL A 985 14.18 25.70 45.39
C VAL A 985 14.32 24.18 45.30
N VAL A 986 15.29 23.68 44.53
CA VAL A 986 15.53 22.23 44.37
C VAL A 986 15.89 21.55 45.69
N GLN A 987 16.64 22.22 46.58
CA GLN A 987 16.97 21.67 47.89
C GLN A 987 15.73 21.40 48.76
N LYS A 988 14.67 22.20 48.60
CA LYS A 988 13.40 22.09 49.34
C LYS A 988 12.43 21.07 48.72
N LEU A 989 12.75 20.52 47.55
CA LEU A 989 11.92 19.50 46.92
C LEU A 989 11.93 18.19 47.74
N PRO A 990 10.83 17.41 47.68
CA PRO A 990 10.76 16.08 48.28
C PRO A 990 11.86 15.18 47.72
N ASP A 991 12.22 14.11 48.41
CA ASP A 991 13.06 13.05 47.82
C ASP A 991 12.16 11.89 47.39
N VAL A 992 12.33 11.37 46.18
CA VAL A 992 11.47 10.33 45.61
C VAL A 992 12.27 9.16 45.11
N LYS A 993 11.67 7.97 45.15
CA LYS A 993 12.34 6.75 44.72
C LYS A 993 12.27 6.63 43.19
N LEU A 994 13.36 6.15 42.62
CA LEU A 994 13.35 5.46 41.34
C LEU A 994 12.59 4.15 41.53
N ILE A 995 11.37 4.10 41.03
CA ILE A 995 10.55 2.89 41.03
C ILE A 995 10.95 2.12 39.77
N SER A 996 11.55 0.94 39.92
CA SER A 996 11.81 0.05 38.79
C SER A 996 10.48 -0.35 38.14
N GLN A 997 10.45 -0.36 36.80
CA GLN A 997 9.30 -0.74 35.98
C GLN A 997 8.65 -2.04 36.44
#